data_AF-A0A8H5GI06-F1
#
_entry.id   AF-A0A8H5GI06-F1
#
_cell.length_a   1.000
_cell.length_b   1.000
_cell.length_c   1.000
_cell.angle_alpha   90.00
_cell.angle_beta   90.00
_cell.angle_gamma   90.00
#
_symmetry.space_group_name_H-M   'P 1'
#
loop_
_entity.id
_entity.type
_entity.pdbx_description
1 polymer ?
#
loop_
_entity_poly.entity_id
_entity_poly.type
_entity_poly.pdbx_seq_one_letter_code
_entity_poly.pdbx_strand_id
1 'polypeptide(L)'
;MDRRAQHNSVVNPPSSCQTLEEDETTRCSQRATHASGQPPNRRCALHHEQYCKMTKAYKDASEIVNELGDIPEDAEIPGYTDHCTCLEKAYWLRRYIEAIRTGRTRREIHHRRFFLKIDDGHRMRLKILEEKMISLTEQLRAIQCLGFHLYVSENPDFEWVIEQQFFMSKPVEAESNKGPRDDLWAQLAAEDSVHCSARRRGMMTTQDSTAKTAHADDLEDLIARKHRLDKEKMFRLLEPWLEAVQVDPSEWTTMSKSKRIALIRQKVLEQYGRRIIFYDPTLSFKAIGKVSFKDYFLHPDFSLDDLERFLHYYYNRVGFGLLWYKNAVMEALASLPSQDKSKNLANLGKIDSRFPVLGGWVYNIRQQGPMSNEGWWYLIETLRPPPRVENRFMRVCNSFDDLHAFLSFSALGMIPPAPNDPPEHHVYRRVLSLSGVVVSDMVPTLPPLSNGGPYPTQIPAKKRGCITWLEMESRAYLIGALRNEADDFTEAFLAELRSRPDMFCVVTRSETDPGQYVETFGGLESEPLPQVRTRHFEAPPARFGNAPPGEGNWTVIRSAKDILFGTSKDLPERFRGILTATMMNSRGSYYRFKTFPVKYFAILDATPGRSYVELLREVPWAALRAQGLVEGGFTKQKYAKAADLLVQKHRLERLSWMPPQWKTADHPWSPTLLRLAGTAILATLSALIYHLLQAEPATRATRVPVRPLPSMFVRLFRPCLGLFGFSRACEDLA
;
A
#
# COMPACT_ATOMS: atom_id res chain seq x y z
N MET A 1 -61.49 -27.29 74.15
CA MET A 1 -60.16 -27.93 74.09
C MET A 1 -59.86 -28.25 72.63
N ASP A 2 -59.51 -27.24 71.84
CA ASP A 2 -58.15 -26.76 71.54
C ASP A 2 -57.28 -27.75 70.74
N ARG A 3 -57.27 -27.53 69.41
CA ARG A 3 -56.15 -27.88 68.52
C ARG A 3 -55.88 -26.66 67.62
N ARG A 4 -54.95 -25.80 68.05
CA ARG A 4 -54.34 -24.74 67.23
C ARG A 4 -53.33 -25.38 66.27
N ALA A 5 -53.56 -25.24 64.97
CA ALA A 5 -52.55 -25.46 63.95
C ALA A 5 -51.62 -24.23 63.90
N GLN A 6 -50.33 -24.44 64.21
CA GLN A 6 -49.28 -23.44 64.05
C GLN A 6 -48.93 -23.31 62.56
N HIS A 7 -49.24 -22.16 61.97
CA HIS A 7 -48.67 -21.73 60.70
C HIS A 7 -47.23 -21.25 60.97
N ASN A 8 -46.24 -22.10 60.71
CA ASN A 8 -44.85 -21.68 60.62
C ASN A 8 -44.69 -20.85 59.34
N SER A 9 -44.63 -19.52 59.48
CA SER A 9 -44.18 -18.63 58.41
C SER A 9 -42.71 -18.89 58.13
N VAL A 10 -42.41 -19.60 57.04
CA VAL A 10 -41.05 -19.71 56.50
C VAL A 10 -40.59 -18.30 56.11
N VAL A 11 -39.79 -17.67 56.97
CA VAL A 11 -39.15 -16.38 56.68
C VAL A 11 -38.09 -16.64 55.60
N ASN A 12 -38.46 -16.43 54.34
CA ASN A 12 -37.51 -16.47 53.23
C ASN A 12 -36.37 -15.46 53.51
N PRO A 13 -35.09 -15.86 53.33
CA PRO A 13 -33.97 -14.96 53.55
C PRO A 13 -34.14 -13.68 52.71
N PRO A 14 -33.73 -12.51 53.23
CA PRO A 14 -33.87 -11.25 52.52
C PRO A 14 -33.16 -11.35 51.18
N SER A 15 -33.94 -11.22 50.10
CA SER A 15 -33.41 -11.43 48.77
C SER A 15 -32.39 -10.37 48.41
N SER A 16 -31.21 -10.79 47.95
CA SER A 16 -30.20 -9.88 47.40
C SER A 16 -30.68 -9.23 46.11
N CYS A 17 -30.10 -8.07 45.80
CA CYS A 17 -30.27 -7.38 44.53
C CYS A 17 -29.82 -8.28 43.38
N GLN A 18 -30.62 -8.38 42.32
CA GLN A 18 -30.30 -9.22 41.15
C GLN A 18 -29.65 -8.44 40.01
N THR A 19 -29.36 -7.16 40.22
CA THR A 19 -28.74 -6.27 39.23
C THR A 19 -27.25 -6.57 39.10
N LEU A 20 -26.73 -6.52 37.88
CA LEU A 20 -25.29 -6.57 37.62
C LEU A 20 -24.65 -5.20 37.90
N GLU A 21 -23.50 -5.23 38.54
CA GLU A 21 -22.63 -4.07 38.74
C GLU A 21 -22.13 -3.54 37.38
N GLU A 22 -21.35 -2.46 37.40
CA GLU A 22 -20.85 -1.78 36.20
C GLU A 22 -19.94 -2.63 35.32
N ASP A 23 -19.32 -3.66 35.88
CA ASP A 23 -18.52 -4.66 35.15
C ASP A 23 -19.37 -5.65 34.35
N GLU A 24 -20.71 -5.52 34.42
CA GLU A 24 -21.71 -6.35 33.73
C GLU A 24 -21.55 -7.86 34.01
N THR A 25 -20.86 -8.24 35.09
CA THR A 25 -20.53 -9.62 35.42
C THR A 25 -20.77 -9.93 36.89
N THR A 26 -20.42 -9.01 37.78
CA THR A 26 -20.61 -9.14 39.23
C THR A 26 -22.04 -8.79 39.60
N ARG A 27 -22.67 -9.60 40.46
CA ARG A 27 -23.99 -9.30 41.01
C ARG A 27 -23.89 -8.43 42.25
N CYS A 28 -24.82 -7.50 42.39
CA CYS A 28 -24.90 -6.65 43.57
C CYS A 28 -25.22 -7.46 44.83
N SER A 29 -24.37 -7.34 45.85
CA SER A 29 -24.53 -8.02 47.13
C SER A 29 -25.51 -7.33 48.08
N GLN A 30 -25.95 -6.11 47.76
CA GLN A 30 -26.86 -5.34 48.61
C GLN A 30 -28.25 -5.97 48.69
N ARG A 31 -28.94 -5.75 49.83
CA ARG A 31 -30.30 -6.22 50.04
C ARG A 31 -31.28 -5.51 49.09
N ALA A 32 -32.18 -6.26 48.47
CA ALA A 32 -33.24 -5.67 47.66
C ALA A 32 -34.24 -4.93 48.56
N THR A 33 -34.49 -3.66 48.25
CA THR A 33 -35.46 -2.79 48.95
C THR A 33 -36.72 -2.57 48.10
N HIS A 34 -36.63 -2.76 46.78
CA HIS A 34 -37.75 -2.68 45.85
C HIS A 34 -38.05 -4.07 45.29
N ALA A 35 -39.07 -4.73 45.85
CA ALA A 35 -39.59 -6.03 45.39
C ALA A 35 -41.05 -5.96 44.90
N SER A 36 -41.59 -4.75 44.74
CA SER A 36 -43.01 -4.51 44.44
C SER A 36 -43.25 -4.44 42.92
N GLY A 37 -43.71 -5.54 42.33
CA GLY A 37 -44.25 -5.59 40.97
C GLY A 37 -43.88 -6.88 40.22
N GLN A 38 -44.79 -7.39 39.39
CA GLN A 38 -44.45 -8.41 38.39
C GLN A 38 -43.89 -7.73 37.13
N PRO A 39 -42.77 -8.21 36.56
CA PRO A 39 -41.96 -9.34 37.03
C PRO A 39 -41.11 -8.95 38.25
N PRO A 40 -40.76 -9.91 39.12
CA PRO A 40 -40.13 -9.66 40.43
C PRO A 40 -38.65 -9.29 40.29
N ASN A 41 -38.36 -8.13 39.70
CA ASN A 41 -37.00 -7.63 39.58
C ASN A 41 -36.59 -6.99 40.92
N ARG A 42 -35.89 -7.79 41.73
CA ARG A 42 -35.43 -7.42 43.08
C ARG A 42 -34.22 -6.49 42.98
N ARG A 43 -34.39 -5.21 43.34
CA ARG A 43 -33.34 -4.19 43.28
C ARG A 43 -33.14 -3.51 44.63
N CYS A 44 -31.90 -3.14 44.96
CA CYS A 44 -31.64 -2.20 46.05
C CYS A 44 -32.03 -0.77 45.62
N ALA A 45 -32.06 0.18 46.57
CA ALA A 45 -32.50 1.56 46.30
C ALA A 45 -31.63 2.24 45.22
N LEU A 46 -30.31 2.10 45.33
CA LEU A 46 -29.36 2.64 44.35
C LEU A 46 -29.62 2.10 42.92
N HIS A 47 -29.72 0.78 42.78
CA HIS A 47 -29.98 0.16 41.48
C HIS A 47 -31.39 0.43 40.95
N HIS A 48 -32.37 0.68 41.81
CA HIS A 48 -33.69 1.13 41.38
C HIS A 48 -33.65 2.56 40.82
N GLU A 49 -32.91 3.46 41.46
CA GLU A 49 -32.70 4.81 40.94
C GLU A 49 -31.95 4.79 39.59
N GLN A 50 -30.88 3.99 39.48
CA GLN A 50 -30.15 3.80 38.22
C GLN A 50 -31.07 3.25 37.12
N TYR A 51 -31.94 2.27 37.44
CA TYR A 51 -32.93 1.74 36.53
C TYR A 51 -33.87 2.84 36.00
N CYS A 52 -34.41 3.68 36.90
CA CYS A 52 -35.28 4.79 36.53
C CYS A 52 -34.56 5.83 35.67
N LYS A 53 -33.33 6.22 36.04
CA LYS A 53 -32.48 7.15 35.26
C LYS A 53 -32.22 6.60 33.86
N MET A 54 -31.80 5.34 33.72
CA MET A 54 -31.57 4.71 32.42
C MET A 54 -32.84 4.57 31.59
N THR A 55 -33.98 4.28 32.24
CA THR A 55 -35.28 4.21 31.57
C THR A 55 -35.69 5.55 30.99
N LYS A 56 -35.56 6.63 31.78
CA LYS A 56 -35.79 8.00 31.31
C LYS A 56 -34.84 8.32 30.14
N ALA A 57 -33.56 8.08 30.35
CA ALA A 57 -32.49 8.35 29.39
C ALA A 57 -32.67 7.72 27.99
N TYR A 58 -33.23 6.51 27.85
CA TYR A 58 -33.55 5.94 26.53
C TYR A 58 -34.93 6.37 25.99
N LYS A 59 -35.85 6.82 26.87
CA LYS A 59 -37.14 7.39 26.47
C LYS A 59 -36.95 8.79 25.90
N ASP A 60 -36.11 9.62 26.55
CA ASP A 60 -35.72 10.94 26.07
C ASP A 60 -35.09 10.84 24.67
N ALA A 61 -34.22 9.84 24.44
CA ALA A 61 -33.67 9.56 23.11
C ALA A 61 -34.74 9.17 22.07
N SER A 62 -35.80 8.48 22.50
CA SER A 62 -36.94 8.15 21.64
C SER A 62 -37.86 9.35 21.39
N GLU A 63 -37.92 10.30 22.31
CA GLU A 63 -38.67 11.55 22.15
C GLU A 63 -37.99 12.44 21.11
N ILE A 64 -36.66 12.55 21.12
CA ILE A 64 -35.89 13.21 20.05
C ILE A 64 -36.26 12.61 18.67
N VAL A 65 -36.33 11.29 18.56
CA VAL A 65 -36.74 10.59 17.32
C VAL A 65 -38.16 10.99 16.87
N ASN A 66 -39.07 11.25 17.80
CA ASN A 66 -40.44 11.68 17.49
C ASN A 66 -40.50 13.18 17.12
N GLU A 67 -39.70 14.02 17.79
CA GLU A 67 -39.60 15.46 17.54
C GLU A 67 -39.01 15.79 16.16
N LEU A 68 -38.03 15.00 15.71
CA LEU A 68 -37.34 15.23 14.44
C LEU A 68 -38.23 14.94 13.20
N GLY A 69 -39.42 14.35 13.38
CA GLY A 69 -40.42 14.17 12.32
C GLY A 69 -40.09 13.08 11.29
N ASP A 70 -40.68 13.23 10.10
CA ASP A 70 -40.56 12.27 8.99
C ASP A 70 -39.19 12.34 8.32
N ILE A 71 -38.66 11.15 8.03
CA ILE A 71 -37.36 10.94 7.38
C ILE A 71 -37.58 11.01 5.86
N PRO A 72 -36.66 11.61 5.09
CA PRO A 72 -36.75 11.59 3.63
C PRO A 72 -36.83 10.17 3.07
N GLU A 73 -37.73 9.94 2.13
CA GLU A 73 -37.80 8.65 1.43
C GLU A 73 -36.71 8.56 0.36
N ASP A 74 -36.26 7.34 0.03
CA ASP A 74 -35.22 7.09 -0.99
C ASP A 74 -35.59 7.72 -2.35
N ALA A 75 -36.88 7.77 -2.67
CA ALA A 75 -37.40 8.36 -3.91
C ALA A 75 -37.35 9.90 -3.91
N GLU A 76 -37.31 10.56 -2.76
CA GLU A 76 -37.26 12.01 -2.63
C GLU A 76 -35.83 12.54 -2.79
N ILE A 77 -34.82 11.77 -2.39
CA ILE A 77 -33.41 12.20 -2.38
C ILE A 77 -32.96 12.71 -3.76
N PRO A 78 -33.19 12.02 -4.89
CA PRO A 78 -32.78 12.51 -6.21
C PRO A 78 -33.42 13.84 -6.62
N GLY A 79 -34.53 14.22 -5.98
CA GLY A 79 -35.23 15.47 -6.26
C GLY A 79 -34.56 16.71 -5.66
N TYR A 80 -33.54 16.56 -4.81
CA TYR A 80 -32.81 17.71 -4.26
C TYR A 80 -31.94 18.39 -5.34
N THR A 81 -32.11 19.70 -5.48
CA THR A 81 -31.43 20.51 -6.52
C THR A 81 -30.31 21.39 -5.96
N ASP A 82 -30.16 21.46 -4.64
CA ASP A 82 -29.20 22.34 -3.95
C ASP A 82 -28.46 21.57 -2.84
N HIS A 83 -27.18 21.89 -2.68
CA HIS A 83 -26.31 21.24 -1.70
C HIS A 83 -26.61 21.70 -0.26
N CYS A 84 -27.12 22.93 -0.05
CA CYS A 84 -27.51 23.42 1.28
C CYS A 84 -28.69 22.61 1.85
N THR A 85 -29.67 22.30 1.01
CA THR A 85 -30.81 21.44 1.35
C THR A 85 -30.32 20.04 1.76
N CYS A 86 -29.38 19.47 1.00
CA CYS A 86 -28.76 18.20 1.35
C CYS A 86 -28.02 18.28 2.70
N LEU A 87 -27.35 19.41 3.00
CA LEU A 87 -26.60 19.60 4.25
C LEU A 87 -27.53 19.59 5.45
N GLU A 88 -28.64 20.34 5.33
CA GLU A 88 -29.67 20.39 6.35
C GLU A 88 -30.25 18.98 6.58
N LYS A 89 -30.72 18.30 5.53
CA LYS A 89 -31.29 16.95 5.64
C LYS A 89 -30.31 15.93 6.20
N ALA A 90 -29.03 15.99 5.80
CA ALA A 90 -28.00 15.13 6.37
C ALA A 90 -27.74 15.42 7.85
N TYR A 91 -27.79 16.68 8.29
CA TYR A 91 -27.69 17.05 9.69
C TYR A 91 -28.85 16.48 10.51
N TRP A 92 -30.09 16.66 10.03
CA TRP A 92 -31.29 16.09 10.66
C TRP A 92 -31.19 14.57 10.79
N LEU A 93 -30.80 13.89 9.71
CA LEU A 93 -30.70 12.43 9.67
C LEU A 93 -29.57 11.90 10.57
N ARG A 94 -28.45 12.62 10.69
CA ARG A 94 -27.39 12.30 11.67
C ARG A 94 -27.90 12.37 13.11
N ARG A 95 -28.63 13.43 13.47
CA ARG A 95 -29.25 13.55 14.80
C ARG A 95 -30.22 12.41 15.07
N TYR A 96 -31.00 12.04 14.06
CA TYR A 96 -31.95 10.92 14.15
C TYR A 96 -31.24 9.58 14.39
N ILE A 97 -30.19 9.29 13.61
CA ILE A 97 -29.37 8.09 13.76
C ILE A 97 -28.72 8.04 15.14
N GLU A 98 -28.18 9.15 15.63
CA GLU A 98 -27.53 9.19 16.95
C GLU A 98 -28.54 9.02 18.10
N ALA A 99 -29.75 9.56 17.97
CA ALA A 99 -30.82 9.33 18.91
C ALA A 99 -31.24 7.83 18.95
N ILE A 100 -31.33 7.17 17.78
CA ILE A 100 -31.54 5.72 17.70
C ILE A 100 -30.39 4.95 18.34
N ARG A 101 -29.14 5.32 18.05
CA ARG A 101 -27.94 4.65 18.58
C ARG A 101 -27.88 4.77 20.10
N THR A 102 -28.11 5.97 20.63
CA THR A 102 -28.18 6.24 22.07
C THR A 102 -29.30 5.43 22.71
N GLY A 103 -30.50 5.46 22.11
CA GLY A 103 -31.64 4.68 22.57
C GLY A 103 -31.37 3.17 22.58
N ARG A 104 -30.78 2.62 21.51
CA ARG A 104 -30.41 1.20 21.38
C ARG A 104 -29.37 0.80 22.43
N THR A 105 -28.28 1.56 22.53
CA THR A 105 -27.17 1.27 23.46
C THR A 105 -27.63 1.33 24.91
N ARG A 106 -28.38 2.39 25.28
CA ARG A 106 -28.93 2.53 26.63
C ARG A 106 -29.93 1.41 26.94
N ARG A 107 -30.77 1.00 25.97
CA ARG A 107 -31.67 -0.16 26.11
C ARG A 107 -30.92 -1.47 26.30
N GLU A 108 -29.83 -1.67 25.58
CA GLU A 108 -29.02 -2.88 25.68
C GLU A 108 -28.35 -2.99 27.05
N ILE A 109 -27.66 -1.93 27.50
CA ILE A 109 -27.02 -1.88 28.83
C ILE A 109 -28.08 -2.00 29.93
N HIS A 110 -29.20 -1.26 29.81
CA HIS A 110 -30.31 -1.33 30.76
C HIS A 110 -30.85 -2.76 30.88
N HIS A 111 -31.03 -3.43 29.74
CA HIS A 111 -31.52 -4.80 29.74
C HIS A 111 -30.52 -5.75 30.39
N ARG A 112 -29.26 -5.71 29.91
CA ARG A 112 -28.16 -6.57 30.39
C ARG A 112 -27.95 -6.44 31.90
N ARG A 113 -28.01 -5.22 32.45
CA ARG A 113 -27.78 -4.98 33.89
C ARG A 113 -28.97 -5.34 34.77
N PHE A 114 -30.19 -4.99 34.36
CA PHE A 114 -31.36 -5.04 35.25
C PHE A 114 -32.28 -6.24 35.06
N PHE A 115 -31.97 -7.15 34.12
CA PHE A 115 -32.78 -8.32 33.79
C PHE A 115 -31.91 -9.55 33.56
N LEU A 116 -32.33 -10.69 34.08
CA LEU A 116 -31.61 -11.97 33.94
C LEU A 116 -31.71 -12.57 32.53
N LYS A 117 -32.77 -12.24 31.78
CA LYS A 117 -33.02 -12.74 30.42
C LYS A 117 -33.65 -11.64 29.58
N ILE A 118 -33.16 -11.49 28.34
CA ILE A 118 -33.78 -10.61 27.34
C ILE A 118 -35.18 -11.08 26.98
N ASP A 119 -36.17 -10.23 27.25
CA ASP A 119 -37.53 -10.47 26.82
C ASP A 119 -37.62 -10.32 25.30
N ASP A 120 -38.52 -11.10 24.68
CA ASP A 120 -38.61 -11.19 23.23
C ASP A 120 -39.05 -9.85 22.61
N GLY A 121 -39.85 -9.05 23.34
CA GLY A 121 -40.26 -7.72 22.91
C GLY A 121 -39.09 -6.75 22.81
N HIS A 122 -38.21 -6.73 23.81
CA HIS A 122 -37.00 -5.90 23.82
C HIS A 122 -36.00 -6.35 22.76
N ARG A 123 -35.81 -7.67 22.60
CA ARG A 123 -34.97 -8.21 21.52
C ARG A 123 -35.48 -7.79 20.14
N MET A 124 -36.79 -7.92 19.90
CA MET A 124 -37.43 -7.49 18.66
C MET A 124 -37.25 -5.99 18.43
N ARG A 125 -37.44 -5.18 19.47
CA ARG A 125 -37.24 -3.72 19.38
C ARG A 125 -35.79 -3.35 19.06
N LEU A 126 -34.80 -4.00 19.68
CA LEU A 126 -33.38 -3.77 19.36
C LEU A 126 -33.06 -4.12 17.91
N LYS A 127 -33.62 -5.23 17.40
CA LYS A 127 -33.48 -5.64 15.99
C LYS A 127 -34.09 -4.62 15.02
N ILE A 128 -35.31 -4.14 15.32
CA ILE A 128 -35.97 -3.10 14.51
C ILE A 128 -35.15 -1.80 14.49
N LEU A 129 -34.60 -1.39 15.64
CA LEU A 129 -33.76 -0.20 15.71
C LEU A 129 -32.46 -0.36 14.92
N GLU A 130 -31.89 -1.56 14.90
CA GLU A 130 -30.71 -1.90 14.10
C GLU A 130 -31.00 -1.87 12.60
N GLU A 131 -32.05 -2.54 12.14
CA GLU A 131 -32.49 -2.52 10.73
C GLU A 131 -32.80 -1.08 10.28
N LYS A 132 -33.49 -0.29 11.11
CA LYS A 132 -33.76 1.12 10.83
C LYS A 132 -32.48 1.93 10.75
N MET A 133 -31.52 1.73 11.66
CA MET A 133 -30.24 2.44 11.64
C MET A 133 -29.43 2.15 10.38
N ILE A 134 -29.44 0.91 9.87
CA ILE A 134 -28.77 0.54 8.62
C ILE A 134 -29.39 1.30 7.44
N SER A 135 -30.71 1.24 7.28
CA SER A 135 -31.44 1.95 6.21
C SER A 135 -31.20 3.47 6.26
N LEU A 136 -31.26 4.08 7.44
CA LEU A 136 -30.99 5.53 7.58
C LEU A 136 -29.54 5.89 7.26
N THR A 137 -28.59 5.00 7.53
CA THR A 137 -27.18 5.22 7.20
C THR A 137 -26.98 5.18 5.68
N GLU A 138 -27.71 4.32 4.96
CA GLU A 138 -27.71 4.27 3.50
C GLU A 138 -28.32 5.54 2.89
N GLN A 139 -29.45 6.00 3.42
CA GLN A 139 -30.07 7.28 3.04
C GLN A 139 -29.14 8.46 3.29
N LEU A 140 -28.50 8.51 4.46
CA LEU A 140 -27.53 9.56 4.79
C LEU A 140 -26.37 9.57 3.80
N ARG A 141 -25.88 8.39 3.41
CA ARG A 141 -24.84 8.26 2.40
C ARG A 141 -25.33 8.77 1.04
N ALA A 142 -26.54 8.42 0.62
CA ALA A 142 -27.12 8.89 -0.65
C ALA A 142 -27.26 10.43 -0.67
N ILE A 143 -27.78 11.03 0.41
CA ILE A 143 -27.88 12.50 0.56
C ILE A 143 -26.50 13.15 0.52
N GLN A 144 -25.51 12.60 1.22
CA GLN A 144 -24.14 13.14 1.22
C GLN A 144 -23.48 13.04 -0.17
N CYS A 145 -23.67 11.93 -0.87
CA CYS A 145 -23.17 11.78 -2.24
C CYS A 145 -23.81 12.80 -3.18
N LEU A 146 -25.13 12.94 -3.15
CA LEU A 146 -25.85 13.93 -3.96
C LEU A 146 -25.42 15.36 -3.61
N GLY A 147 -25.41 15.70 -2.32
CA GLY A 147 -25.01 17.01 -1.85
C GLY A 147 -23.56 17.35 -2.23
N PHE A 148 -22.65 16.37 -2.17
CA PHE A 148 -21.30 16.54 -2.69
C PHE A 148 -21.28 16.78 -4.20
N HIS A 149 -22.04 16.00 -4.98
CA HIS A 149 -22.14 16.18 -6.45
C HIS A 149 -22.66 17.57 -6.81
N LEU A 150 -23.72 18.03 -6.15
CA LEU A 150 -24.27 19.38 -6.32
C LEU A 150 -23.22 20.43 -5.98
N TYR A 151 -22.55 20.30 -4.83
CA TYR A 151 -21.49 21.22 -4.39
C TYR A 151 -20.34 21.32 -5.39
N VAL A 152 -19.82 20.19 -5.90
CA VAL A 152 -18.71 20.24 -6.87
C VAL A 152 -19.16 20.68 -8.25
N SER A 153 -20.41 20.44 -8.65
CA SER A 153 -20.94 20.84 -9.96
C SER A 153 -21.02 22.35 -10.16
N GLU A 154 -21.02 23.12 -9.07
CA GLU A 154 -20.95 24.58 -9.09
C GLU A 154 -19.57 25.11 -9.51
N ASN A 155 -18.56 24.24 -9.58
CA ASN A 155 -17.17 24.60 -9.86
C ASN A 155 -16.74 24.15 -11.27
N PRO A 156 -15.82 24.90 -11.93
CA PRO A 156 -15.29 24.48 -13.23
C PRO A 156 -14.50 23.18 -13.10
N ASP A 157 -14.46 22.38 -14.17
CA ASP A 157 -13.69 21.12 -14.26
C ASP A 157 -14.11 20.03 -13.24
N PHE A 158 -15.36 20.05 -12.76
CA PHE A 158 -15.87 19.07 -11.79
C PHE A 158 -15.89 17.62 -12.31
N GLU A 159 -15.94 17.41 -13.63
CA GLU A 159 -15.90 16.10 -14.27
C GLU A 159 -14.73 15.25 -13.77
N TRP A 160 -13.57 15.89 -13.57
CA TRP A 160 -12.39 15.20 -13.09
C TRP A 160 -12.54 14.67 -11.66
N VAL A 161 -13.25 15.40 -10.80
CA VAL A 161 -13.55 14.95 -9.44
C VAL A 161 -14.40 13.68 -9.48
N ILE A 162 -15.38 13.62 -10.38
CA ILE A 162 -16.23 12.46 -10.59
C ILE A 162 -15.43 11.27 -11.12
N GLU A 163 -14.52 11.48 -12.08
CA GLU A 163 -13.65 10.42 -12.58
C GLU A 163 -12.80 9.81 -11.46
N GLN A 164 -12.16 10.65 -10.64
CA GLN A 164 -11.36 10.19 -9.50
C GLN A 164 -12.20 9.37 -8.51
N GLN A 165 -13.43 9.81 -8.22
CA GLN A 165 -14.35 9.07 -7.36
C GLN A 165 -14.79 7.74 -7.96
N PHE A 166 -15.05 7.69 -9.27
CA PHE A 166 -15.42 6.46 -9.95
C PHE A 166 -14.31 5.41 -9.85
N PHE A 167 -13.04 5.82 -9.94
CA PHE A 167 -11.91 4.92 -9.72
C PHE A 167 -11.85 4.35 -8.29
N MET A 168 -12.34 5.07 -7.28
CA MET A 168 -12.39 4.62 -5.88
C MET A 168 -13.62 3.79 -5.56
N SER A 169 -14.74 4.10 -6.21
CA SER A 169 -16.05 3.51 -5.95
C SER A 169 -16.14 2.07 -6.46
N LYS A 170 -15.22 1.66 -7.33
CA LYS A 170 -15.07 0.25 -7.69
C LYS A 170 -14.72 -0.50 -6.41
N PRO A 171 -15.62 -1.34 -5.86
CA PRO A 171 -15.29 -2.15 -4.71
C PRO A 171 -14.02 -2.90 -5.08
N VAL A 172 -12.97 -2.72 -4.27
CA VAL A 172 -11.85 -3.67 -4.29
C VAL A 172 -12.53 -5.00 -4.04
N GLU A 173 -12.67 -5.80 -5.10
CA GLU A 173 -13.35 -7.09 -5.06
C GLU A 173 -12.93 -7.78 -3.78
N ALA A 174 -13.93 -8.17 -2.97
CA ALA A 174 -13.82 -8.56 -1.59
C ALA A 174 -12.93 -9.81 -1.38
N GLU A 175 -11.63 -9.69 -1.59
CA GLU A 175 -10.65 -10.76 -1.42
C GLU A 175 -10.25 -10.98 0.05
N SER A 176 -10.95 -10.36 1.01
CA SER A 176 -10.83 -10.75 2.42
C SER A 176 -12.16 -10.55 3.16
N ASN A 177 -12.89 -11.65 3.33
CA ASN A 177 -14.00 -11.79 4.29
C ASN A 177 -13.53 -11.81 5.77
N LYS A 178 -12.29 -11.44 6.07
CA LYS A 178 -11.84 -11.15 7.44
C LYS A 178 -11.77 -9.64 7.60
N GLY A 179 -12.50 -9.13 8.60
CA GLY A 179 -12.84 -7.73 8.79
C GLY A 179 -11.62 -6.81 8.64
N PRO A 180 -11.55 -5.97 7.59
CA PRO A 180 -10.52 -4.94 7.42
C PRO A 180 -10.35 -4.05 8.66
N ARG A 181 -11.43 -3.94 9.44
CA ARG A 181 -11.51 -3.19 10.68
C ARG A 181 -10.57 -3.75 11.75
N ASP A 182 -10.61 -5.06 12.02
CA ASP A 182 -9.83 -5.66 13.12
C ASP A 182 -8.33 -5.67 12.79
N ASP A 183 -7.97 -5.91 11.53
CA ASP A 183 -6.58 -5.86 11.07
C ASP A 183 -6.03 -4.42 11.10
N LEU A 184 -6.84 -3.42 10.72
CA LEU A 184 -6.45 -2.02 10.82
C LEU A 184 -6.24 -1.62 12.28
N TRP A 185 -7.16 -1.96 13.19
CA TRP A 185 -6.99 -1.67 14.61
C TRP A 185 -5.81 -2.41 15.23
N ALA A 186 -5.54 -3.65 14.82
CA ALA A 186 -4.36 -4.40 15.25
C ALA A 186 -3.06 -3.75 14.77
N GLN A 187 -3.01 -3.27 13.52
CA GLN A 187 -1.88 -2.52 12.98
C GLN A 187 -1.68 -1.20 13.74
N LEU A 188 -2.76 -0.45 13.97
CA LEU A 188 -2.72 0.80 14.74
C LEU A 188 -2.26 0.56 16.18
N ALA A 189 -2.72 -0.51 16.83
CA ALA A 189 -2.29 -0.88 18.17
C ALA A 189 -0.81 -1.30 18.22
N ALA A 190 -0.31 -1.97 17.17
CA ALA A 190 1.10 -2.31 17.04
C ALA A 190 1.97 -1.05 16.87
N GLU A 191 1.55 -0.11 16.02
CA GLU A 191 2.24 1.18 15.84
C GLU A 191 2.22 2.02 17.13
N ASP A 192 1.07 2.09 17.82
CA ASP A 192 0.92 2.82 19.10
C ASP A 192 1.84 2.22 20.19
N SER A 193 2.05 0.90 20.21
CA SER A 193 2.97 0.25 21.17
C SER A 193 4.43 0.71 21.00
N VAL A 194 4.86 0.98 19.76
CA VAL A 194 6.22 1.41 19.42
C VAL A 194 6.41 2.91 19.72
N HIS A 195 5.40 3.75 19.48
CA HIS A 195 5.47 5.19 19.77
C HIS A 195 5.20 5.55 21.24
N CYS A 196 4.23 4.90 21.90
CA CYS A 196 3.89 5.20 23.30
C CYS A 196 4.98 4.80 24.30
N SER A 197 5.75 3.74 24.03
CA SER A 197 6.82 3.27 24.92
C SER A 197 8.02 4.24 25.01
N ALA A 198 8.20 5.12 24.02
CA ALA A 198 9.20 6.18 24.04
C ALA A 198 8.72 7.40 24.87
N ARG A 199 7.43 7.76 24.81
CA ARG A 199 6.88 8.99 25.42
C ARG A 199 6.37 8.79 26.85
N ARG A 200 5.85 7.61 27.22
CA ARG A 200 5.35 7.32 28.59
C ARG A 200 6.41 7.38 29.68
N ARG A 201 7.71 7.28 29.36
CA ARG A 201 8.79 7.41 30.34
C ARG A 201 8.91 8.82 30.96
N GLY A 202 8.26 9.84 30.39
CA GLY A 202 8.32 11.21 30.90
C GLY A 202 7.10 11.71 31.70
N MET A 203 5.97 11.01 31.70
CA MET A 203 4.66 11.59 32.11
C MET A 203 3.89 10.83 33.21
N MET A 204 4.48 9.83 33.87
CA MET A 204 3.79 8.99 34.88
C MET A 204 3.95 9.45 36.35
N THR A 205 4.30 10.70 36.64
CA THR A 205 4.54 11.12 38.04
C THR A 205 3.41 11.88 38.74
N THR A 206 2.31 12.23 38.08
CA THR A 206 1.24 12.99 38.76
C THR A 206 -0.15 12.71 38.17
N GLN A 207 -0.82 11.65 38.63
CA GLN A 207 -2.29 11.58 38.79
C GLN A 207 -2.71 10.16 39.20
N ASP A 208 -3.03 9.96 40.47
CA ASP A 208 -4.31 9.36 40.89
C ASP A 208 -4.37 9.19 42.43
N SER A 209 -4.94 10.20 43.10
CA SER A 209 -5.32 10.08 44.51
C SER A 209 -6.69 10.70 44.83
N THR A 210 -7.45 11.15 43.82
CA THR A 210 -8.77 11.80 44.00
C THR A 210 -9.98 10.94 43.61
N ALA A 211 -9.79 9.68 43.20
CA ALA A 211 -10.86 8.82 42.68
C ALA A 211 -11.72 8.08 43.74
N LYS A 212 -11.92 8.61 44.95
CA LYS A 212 -12.62 7.87 46.04
C LYS A 212 -13.95 8.46 46.54
N THR A 213 -14.53 9.51 45.93
CA THR A 213 -15.74 10.14 46.48
C THR A 213 -16.87 10.51 45.49
N ALA A 214 -16.90 9.96 44.28
CA ALA A 214 -18.09 10.04 43.41
C ALA A 214 -18.72 8.65 43.35
N HIS A 215 -19.98 8.49 43.79
CA HIS A 215 -20.64 7.18 43.87
C HIS A 215 -22.14 7.21 43.48
N ALA A 216 -22.57 8.19 42.68
CA ALA A 216 -23.97 8.30 42.26
C ALA A 216 -24.23 8.85 40.84
N ASP A 217 -23.23 9.46 40.20
CA ASP A 217 -23.31 9.99 38.81
C ASP A 217 -22.54 9.13 37.77
N ASP A 218 -22.00 7.99 38.18
CA ASP A 218 -20.99 7.23 37.42
C ASP A 218 -21.51 6.44 36.19
N LEU A 219 -22.84 6.36 36.00
CA LEU A 219 -23.39 5.55 34.91
C LEU A 219 -23.51 6.29 33.57
N GLU A 220 -23.83 7.59 33.63
CA GLU A 220 -23.66 8.47 32.46
C GLU A 220 -22.17 8.58 32.09
N ASP A 221 -21.30 8.41 33.09
CA ASP A 221 -19.86 8.37 32.94
C ASP A 221 -19.35 7.14 32.19
N LEU A 222 -19.97 5.95 32.20
CA LEU A 222 -19.43 4.79 31.44
C LEU A 222 -19.50 4.95 29.91
N ILE A 223 -20.66 5.40 29.40
CA ILE A 223 -20.82 5.65 27.96
C ILE A 223 -19.96 6.86 27.56
N ALA A 224 -19.99 7.93 28.36
CA ALA A 224 -19.16 9.12 28.14
C ALA A 224 -17.66 8.80 28.22
N ARG A 225 -17.23 7.91 29.13
CA ARG A 225 -15.86 7.41 29.29
C ARG A 225 -15.44 6.57 28.12
N LYS A 226 -16.29 5.67 27.62
CA LYS A 226 -16.02 4.93 26.38
C LYS A 226 -15.84 5.89 25.20
N HIS A 227 -16.75 6.85 25.03
CA HIS A 227 -16.61 7.89 23.99
C HIS A 227 -15.36 8.74 24.18
N ARG A 228 -14.99 9.10 25.41
CA ARG A 228 -13.76 9.84 25.72
C ARG A 228 -12.52 9.03 25.36
N LEU A 229 -12.48 7.74 25.72
CA LEU A 229 -11.38 6.83 25.38
C LEU A 229 -11.26 6.63 23.87
N ASP A 230 -12.39 6.46 23.18
CA ASP A 230 -12.41 6.34 21.73
C ASP A 230 -11.91 7.63 21.08
N LYS A 231 -12.39 8.80 21.52
CA LYS A 231 -11.87 10.10 21.08
C LYS A 231 -10.38 10.23 21.34
N GLU A 232 -9.89 9.90 22.54
CA GLU A 232 -8.46 9.97 22.88
C GLU A 232 -7.60 9.08 21.97
N LYS A 233 -8.10 7.88 21.60
CA LYS A 233 -7.44 7.05 20.59
C LYS A 233 -7.43 7.74 19.22
N MET A 234 -8.56 8.30 18.78
CA MET A 234 -8.64 9.06 17.52
C MET A 234 -7.64 10.23 17.52
N PHE A 235 -7.57 11.00 18.61
CA PHE A 235 -6.65 12.11 18.80
C PHE A 235 -5.19 11.69 18.60
N ARG A 236 -4.77 10.58 19.20
CA ARG A 236 -3.40 10.08 19.06
C ARG A 236 -3.08 9.68 17.63
N LEU A 237 -4.01 9.04 16.93
CA LEU A 237 -3.84 8.67 15.53
C LEU A 237 -3.82 9.88 14.59
N LEU A 238 -4.53 10.95 14.96
CA LEU A 238 -4.65 12.17 14.16
C LEU A 238 -3.66 13.27 14.56
N GLU A 239 -2.83 13.05 15.58
CA GLU A 239 -1.82 14.01 16.08
C GLU A 239 -1.00 14.67 14.95
N PRO A 240 -0.53 13.94 13.90
CA PRO A 240 0.22 14.56 12.81
C PRO A 240 -0.50 15.68 12.04
N TRP A 241 -1.84 15.68 12.07
CA TRP A 241 -2.69 16.71 11.43
C TRP A 241 -3.19 17.77 12.40
N LEU A 242 -3.18 17.48 13.71
CA LEU A 242 -3.66 18.39 14.75
C LEU A 242 -2.60 19.37 15.24
N GLU A 243 -1.34 18.91 15.31
CA GLU A 243 -0.22 19.71 15.81
C GLU A 243 0.54 20.37 14.66
N ALA A 244 0.07 21.52 14.19
CA ALA A 244 0.79 22.28 13.17
C ALA A 244 2.18 22.70 13.69
N VAL A 245 3.26 22.30 13.02
CA VAL A 245 4.59 22.85 13.32
C VAL A 245 4.58 24.28 12.77
N GLN A 246 4.50 25.25 13.68
CA GLN A 246 4.70 26.64 13.31
C GLN A 246 6.20 26.88 13.13
N VAL A 247 6.57 27.34 11.95
CA VAL A 247 7.93 27.79 11.65
C VAL A 247 7.83 29.24 11.20
N ASP A 248 8.60 30.10 11.85
CA ASP A 248 8.74 31.48 11.41
C ASP A 248 9.35 31.48 9.98
N PRO A 249 8.71 32.11 8.99
CA PRO A 249 9.26 32.25 7.64
C PRO A 249 10.70 32.79 7.61
N SER A 250 11.08 33.61 8.60
CA SER A 250 12.43 34.17 8.73
C SER A 250 13.50 33.09 8.97
N GLU A 251 13.14 31.97 9.59
CA GLU A 251 14.05 30.85 9.88
C GLU A 251 14.26 29.92 8.68
N TRP A 252 13.55 30.12 7.56
CA TRP A 252 13.56 29.15 6.45
C TRP A 252 14.97 28.88 5.89
N THR A 253 15.82 29.90 5.81
CA THR A 253 17.18 29.81 5.27
C THR A 253 18.20 29.26 6.28
N THR A 254 17.94 29.40 7.58
CA THR A 254 18.80 28.95 8.68
C THR A 254 18.37 27.62 9.29
N MET A 255 17.21 27.10 8.85
CA MET A 255 16.61 25.88 9.35
C MET A 255 17.50 24.65 9.11
N SER A 256 17.64 23.84 10.16
CA SER A 256 18.38 22.57 10.08
C SER A 256 17.74 21.60 9.08
N LYS A 257 18.56 20.69 8.53
CA LYS A 257 18.11 19.64 7.59
C LYS A 257 16.86 18.90 8.09
N SER A 258 16.94 18.41 9.32
CA SER A 258 15.89 17.61 9.93
C SER A 258 14.60 18.41 10.11
N LYS A 259 14.71 19.70 10.50
CA LYS A 259 13.55 20.57 10.69
C LYS A 259 12.87 20.90 9.34
N ARG A 260 13.63 21.16 8.28
CA ARG A 260 13.05 21.37 6.93
C ARG A 260 12.36 20.12 6.40
N ILE A 261 13.00 18.95 6.52
CA ILE A 261 12.41 17.68 6.09
C ILE A 261 11.13 17.40 6.87
N ALA A 262 11.13 17.57 8.20
CA ALA A 262 9.95 17.35 9.04
C ALA A 262 8.79 18.27 8.65
N LEU A 263 9.07 19.57 8.44
CA LEU A 263 8.06 20.54 8.03
C LEU A 263 7.45 20.19 6.66
N ILE A 264 8.28 19.86 5.67
CA ILE A 264 7.78 19.49 4.33
C ILE A 264 6.93 18.22 4.44
N ARG A 265 7.39 17.20 5.16
CA ARG A 265 6.62 15.97 5.40
C ARG A 265 5.26 16.28 6.03
N GLN A 266 5.22 17.15 7.02
CA GLN A 266 3.95 17.56 7.62
C GLN A 266 3.04 18.24 6.60
N LYS A 267 3.56 19.18 5.79
CA LYS A 267 2.76 19.85 4.76
C LYS A 267 2.24 18.87 3.71
N VAL A 268 3.03 17.86 3.32
CA VAL A 268 2.58 16.77 2.46
C VAL A 268 1.42 16.01 3.11
N LEU A 269 1.54 15.64 4.39
CA LEU A 269 0.49 14.92 5.12
C LEU A 269 -0.80 15.75 5.26
N GLU A 270 -0.67 17.05 5.55
CA GLU A 270 -1.80 17.97 5.60
C GLU A 270 -2.50 18.06 4.23
N GLN A 271 -1.76 18.25 3.14
CA GLN A 271 -2.37 18.32 1.79
C GLN A 271 -2.97 16.99 1.36
N TYR A 272 -2.32 15.87 1.68
CA TYR A 272 -2.86 14.55 1.41
C TYR A 272 -4.14 14.30 2.21
N GLY A 273 -4.19 14.71 3.49
CA GLY A 273 -5.39 14.64 4.32
C GLY A 273 -6.55 15.47 3.75
N ARG A 274 -6.28 16.67 3.23
CA ARG A 274 -7.30 17.49 2.56
C ARG A 274 -7.84 16.80 1.31
N ARG A 275 -6.97 16.16 0.53
CA ARG A 275 -7.37 15.39 -0.66
C ARG A 275 -8.22 14.18 -0.30
N ILE A 276 -7.85 13.43 0.73
CA ILE A 276 -8.67 12.31 1.25
C ILE A 276 -10.08 12.81 1.59
N ILE A 277 -10.16 13.89 2.36
CA ILE A 277 -11.44 14.46 2.80
C ILE A 277 -12.23 14.99 1.60
N PHE A 278 -11.57 15.67 0.66
CA PHE A 278 -12.21 16.25 -0.51
C PHE A 278 -12.82 15.20 -1.45
N TYR A 279 -12.10 14.11 -1.74
CA TYR A 279 -12.58 13.10 -2.69
C TYR A 279 -13.54 12.08 -2.10
N ASP A 280 -13.59 11.90 -0.77
CA ASP A 280 -14.63 11.08 -0.16
C ASP A 280 -15.91 11.91 0.07
N PRO A 281 -17.05 11.57 -0.56
CA PRO A 281 -18.27 12.38 -0.43
C PRO A 281 -18.73 12.58 1.01
N THR A 282 -18.64 11.54 1.84
CA THR A 282 -19.07 11.60 3.25
C THR A 282 -18.15 12.52 4.05
N LEU A 283 -16.84 12.38 3.90
CA LEU A 283 -15.87 13.21 4.60
C LEU A 283 -15.94 14.67 4.14
N SER A 284 -16.01 14.89 2.82
CA SER A 284 -16.06 16.21 2.18
C SER A 284 -17.28 16.99 2.64
N PHE A 285 -18.44 16.35 2.63
CA PHE A 285 -19.68 16.99 3.04
C PHE A 285 -19.70 17.40 4.52
N LYS A 286 -19.03 16.63 5.39
CA LYS A 286 -18.82 17.00 6.80
C LYS A 286 -17.81 18.13 6.98
N ALA A 287 -16.94 18.36 6.00
CA ALA A 287 -15.91 19.39 6.06
C ALA A 287 -16.43 20.77 5.65
N ILE A 288 -17.61 20.84 5.03
CA ILE A 288 -18.24 22.11 4.67
C ILE A 288 -18.48 22.94 5.94
N GLY A 289 -18.02 24.20 5.90
CA GLY A 289 -18.09 25.13 7.03
C GLY A 289 -17.03 24.90 8.12
N LYS A 290 -16.10 23.94 7.96
CA LYS A 290 -15.01 23.70 8.90
C LYS A 290 -13.74 24.43 8.49
N VAL A 291 -13.06 25.05 9.46
CA VAL A 291 -11.92 25.95 9.18
C VAL A 291 -10.54 25.30 9.33
N SER A 292 -10.45 24.12 9.96
CA SER A 292 -9.17 23.42 10.18
C SER A 292 -9.38 21.93 10.42
N PHE A 293 -8.29 21.13 10.35
CA PHE A 293 -8.32 19.72 10.76
C PHE A 293 -8.75 19.54 12.21
N LYS A 294 -8.32 20.44 13.11
CA LYS A 294 -8.72 20.41 14.52
C LYS A 294 -10.22 20.65 14.68
N ASP A 295 -10.77 21.65 14.01
CA ASP A 295 -12.22 21.89 14.01
C ASP A 295 -12.99 20.69 13.44
N TYR A 296 -12.50 20.11 12.34
CA TYR A 296 -13.13 18.96 11.68
C TYR A 296 -13.11 17.69 12.54
N PHE A 297 -11.93 17.24 12.97
CA PHE A 297 -11.76 15.97 13.69
C PHE A 297 -12.34 16.00 15.11
N LEU A 298 -12.43 17.18 15.73
CA LEU A 298 -13.01 17.33 17.07
C LEU A 298 -14.50 17.61 17.06
N HIS A 299 -15.06 17.80 15.88
CA HIS A 299 -16.48 18.01 15.72
C HIS A 299 -17.27 16.80 16.21
N PRO A 300 -18.41 16.98 16.92
CA PRO A 300 -19.26 15.87 17.36
C PRO A 300 -19.72 14.94 16.22
N ASP A 301 -19.84 15.47 14.99
CA ASP A 301 -20.27 14.69 13.82
C ASP A 301 -19.16 13.81 13.20
N PHE A 302 -17.91 13.97 13.64
CA PHE A 302 -16.80 13.13 13.20
C PHE A 302 -16.75 11.85 14.05
N SER A 303 -17.14 10.75 13.44
CA SER A 303 -17.33 9.44 14.07
C SER A 303 -16.14 8.51 13.84
N LEU A 304 -16.15 7.35 14.52
CA LEU A 304 -15.15 6.30 14.30
C LEU A 304 -15.19 5.74 12.87
N ASP A 305 -16.38 5.68 12.25
CA ASP A 305 -16.50 5.21 10.87
C ASP A 305 -15.88 6.20 9.88
N ASP A 306 -15.93 7.51 10.18
CA ASP A 306 -15.25 8.54 9.39
C ASP A 306 -13.73 8.44 9.54
N LEU A 307 -13.23 8.19 10.76
CA LEU A 307 -11.81 7.92 10.98
C LEU A 307 -11.36 6.68 10.22
N GLU A 308 -12.13 5.60 10.26
CA GLU A 308 -11.81 4.36 9.54
C GLU A 308 -11.73 4.60 8.03
N ARG A 309 -12.67 5.36 7.46
CA ARG A 309 -12.60 5.79 6.04
C ARG A 309 -11.34 6.60 5.77
N PHE A 310 -11.07 7.61 6.60
CA PHE A 310 -9.88 8.45 6.46
C PHE A 310 -8.59 7.61 6.49
N LEU A 311 -8.47 6.70 7.46
CA LEU A 311 -7.31 5.81 7.61
C LEU A 311 -7.21 4.81 6.47
N HIS A 312 -8.33 4.27 5.98
CA HIS A 312 -8.35 3.40 4.81
C HIS A 312 -7.67 4.07 3.61
N TYR A 313 -8.00 5.33 3.33
CA TYR A 313 -7.35 6.08 2.26
C TYR A 313 -5.88 6.44 2.59
N TYR A 314 -5.59 6.72 3.86
CA TYR A 314 -4.24 7.04 4.32
C TYR A 314 -3.25 5.87 4.12
N TYR A 315 -3.64 4.66 4.52
CA TYR A 315 -2.80 3.46 4.41
C TYR A 315 -2.72 2.92 2.98
N ASN A 316 -3.72 3.20 2.13
CA ASN A 316 -3.70 2.83 0.71
C ASN A 316 -3.03 3.86 -0.22
N ARG A 317 -2.14 4.69 0.32
CA ARG A 317 -1.42 5.77 -0.40
C ARG A 317 -0.52 5.31 -1.55
N VAL A 318 -0.04 4.07 -1.56
CA VAL A 318 0.73 3.49 -2.70
C VAL A 318 -0.17 2.82 -3.74
N GLY A 319 -1.47 2.67 -3.44
CA GLY A 319 -2.48 2.09 -4.32
C GLY A 319 -3.18 3.17 -5.16
N PHE A 320 -4.47 3.36 -4.92
CA PHE A 320 -5.26 4.39 -5.61
C PHE A 320 -4.90 5.81 -5.14
N GLY A 321 -4.46 5.99 -3.88
CA GLY A 321 -4.11 7.31 -3.32
C GLY A 321 -2.81 7.91 -3.86
N LEU A 322 -2.04 7.18 -4.68
CA LEU A 322 -0.70 7.58 -5.13
C LEU A 322 -0.71 8.88 -5.94
N LEU A 323 -1.71 9.07 -6.80
CA LEU A 323 -1.86 10.31 -7.59
C LEU A 323 -2.11 11.53 -6.69
N TRP A 324 -2.95 11.37 -5.67
CA TRP A 324 -3.24 12.44 -4.72
C TRP A 324 -2.03 12.75 -3.86
N TYR A 325 -1.26 11.73 -3.49
CA TYR A 325 -0.04 11.90 -2.73
C TYR A 325 1.03 12.63 -3.56
N LYS A 326 1.18 12.30 -4.86
CA LYS A 326 2.00 13.10 -5.80
C LYS A 326 1.57 14.57 -5.77
N ASN A 327 0.28 14.85 -5.94
CA ASN A 327 -0.21 16.22 -5.98
C ASN A 327 0.03 16.94 -4.64
N ALA A 328 -0.20 16.26 -3.52
CA ALA A 328 0.09 16.77 -2.18
C ALA A 328 1.57 17.12 -1.99
N VAL A 329 2.50 16.34 -2.55
CA VAL A 329 3.93 16.66 -2.55
C VAL A 329 4.22 17.93 -3.34
N MET A 330 3.70 18.04 -4.56
CA MET A 330 3.92 19.20 -5.41
C MET A 330 3.33 20.49 -4.78
N GLU A 331 2.13 20.39 -4.22
CA GLU A 331 1.46 21.48 -3.52
C GLU A 331 2.20 21.88 -2.24
N ALA A 332 2.61 20.90 -1.43
CA ALA A 332 3.40 21.16 -0.24
C ALA A 332 4.69 21.89 -0.59
N LEU A 333 5.42 21.47 -1.62
CA LEU A 333 6.66 22.13 -2.05
C LEU A 333 6.43 23.56 -2.56
N ALA A 334 5.37 23.79 -3.32
CA ALA A 334 5.03 25.13 -3.80
C ALA A 334 4.48 26.06 -2.70
N SER A 335 4.07 25.50 -1.54
CA SER A 335 3.58 26.27 -0.40
C SER A 335 4.70 26.88 0.44
N LEU A 336 5.92 26.41 0.21
CA LEU A 336 7.07 26.83 0.98
C LEU A 336 7.53 28.23 0.55
N PRO A 337 8.09 29.02 1.48
CA PRO A 337 8.73 30.28 1.13
C PRO A 337 9.83 30.04 0.09
N SER A 338 9.62 30.53 -1.13
CA SER A 338 10.62 30.54 -2.20
C SER A 338 11.25 31.93 -2.30
N GLN A 339 12.56 32.00 -2.54
CA GLN A 339 13.22 33.27 -2.91
C GLN A 339 12.67 33.82 -4.24
N ASP A 340 12.20 32.93 -5.10
CA ASP A 340 11.56 33.24 -6.36
C ASP A 340 10.04 33.35 -6.18
N LYS A 341 9.54 34.59 -6.07
CA LYS A 341 8.11 34.91 -5.88
C LYS A 341 7.23 34.42 -7.04
N SER A 342 7.81 34.09 -8.20
CA SER A 342 7.07 33.52 -9.33
C SER A 342 6.62 32.07 -9.08
N LYS A 343 7.18 31.39 -8.06
CA LYS A 343 6.90 29.99 -7.71
C LYS A 343 6.00 29.82 -6.49
N ASN A 344 5.16 30.81 -6.18
CA ASN A 344 4.21 30.71 -5.08
C ASN A 344 3.00 29.85 -5.48
N LEU A 345 2.35 29.21 -4.50
CA LEU A 345 1.10 28.44 -4.66
C LEU A 345 0.02 29.20 -5.44
N ALA A 346 -0.01 30.53 -5.32
CA ALA A 346 -0.91 31.40 -6.07
C ALA A 346 -0.78 31.29 -7.59
N ASN A 347 0.34 30.75 -8.10
CA ASN A 347 0.62 30.54 -9.52
C ASN A 347 0.51 29.07 -9.94
N LEU A 348 0.28 28.13 -9.01
CA LEU A 348 -0.11 26.77 -9.37
C LEU A 348 -1.57 26.78 -9.81
N GLY A 349 -1.83 26.40 -11.06
CA GLY A 349 -3.18 26.27 -11.62
C GLY A 349 -3.98 27.58 -11.69
N LYS A 350 -5.19 27.51 -12.25
CA LYS A 350 -6.14 28.63 -12.25
C LYS A 350 -6.72 28.80 -10.83
N ILE A 351 -7.05 30.04 -10.46
CA ILE A 351 -7.65 30.33 -9.15
C ILE A 351 -9.01 29.62 -9.02
N ASP A 352 -9.78 29.58 -10.10
CA ASP A 352 -11.10 28.95 -10.16
C ASP A 352 -11.04 27.42 -9.98
N SER A 353 -9.85 26.83 -10.03
CA SER A 353 -9.60 25.40 -9.87
C SER A 353 -9.23 25.00 -8.44
N ARG A 354 -9.54 25.85 -7.45
CA ARG A 354 -9.16 25.68 -6.04
C ARG A 354 -10.38 25.52 -5.15
N PHE A 355 -10.39 24.45 -4.37
CA PHE A 355 -11.45 24.17 -3.39
C PHE A 355 -10.93 24.48 -1.99
N PRO A 356 -11.59 25.37 -1.23
CA PRO A 356 -11.24 25.61 0.16
C PRO A 356 -11.59 24.36 0.99
N VAL A 357 -10.58 23.77 1.64
CA VAL A 357 -10.75 22.59 2.48
C VAL A 357 -9.89 22.75 3.74
N LEU A 358 -10.54 22.87 4.91
CA LEU A 358 -9.90 22.84 6.23
C LEU A 358 -8.71 23.80 6.36
N GLY A 359 -8.94 25.08 6.04
CA GLY A 359 -7.93 26.14 6.17
C GLY A 359 -6.81 26.08 5.12
N GLY A 360 -6.98 25.26 4.08
CA GLY A 360 -6.11 25.23 2.91
C GLY A 360 -6.91 25.01 1.63
N TRP A 361 -6.24 24.53 0.58
CA TRP A 361 -6.83 24.40 -0.75
C TRP A 361 -6.51 23.03 -1.36
N VAL A 362 -7.46 22.45 -2.09
CA VAL A 362 -7.22 21.32 -2.99
C VAL A 362 -7.39 21.78 -4.42
N TYR A 363 -6.44 21.44 -5.28
CA TYR A 363 -6.55 21.70 -6.71
C TYR A 363 -7.33 20.56 -7.38
N ASN A 364 -8.38 20.92 -8.13
CA ASN A 364 -9.18 19.97 -8.91
C ASN A 364 -8.60 19.67 -10.29
N ILE A 365 -7.38 20.13 -10.59
CA ILE A 365 -6.67 19.79 -11.82
C ILE A 365 -5.47 18.91 -11.46
N ARG A 366 -5.30 17.83 -12.23
CA ARG A 366 -4.11 16.99 -12.16
C ARG A 366 -2.87 17.82 -12.53
N GLN A 367 -1.82 17.76 -11.70
CA GLN A 367 -0.53 18.33 -12.05
C GLN A 367 0.03 17.61 -13.29
N GLN A 368 0.06 18.29 -14.43
CA GLN A 368 0.55 17.77 -15.71
C GLN A 368 2.05 18.04 -15.92
N GLY A 369 2.63 19.02 -15.21
CA GLY A 369 4.05 19.32 -15.29
C GLY A 369 4.95 18.18 -14.82
N PRO A 370 6.24 18.19 -15.22
CA PRO A 370 7.24 17.23 -14.72
C PRO A 370 7.47 17.46 -13.22
N MET A 371 7.78 16.38 -12.50
CA MET A 371 8.08 16.44 -11.09
C MET A 371 9.57 16.78 -10.88
N SER A 372 9.84 17.74 -9.99
CA SER A 372 11.21 18.10 -9.65
C SER A 372 11.93 16.96 -8.92
N ASN A 373 13.26 16.95 -8.96
CA ASN A 373 14.06 15.98 -8.21
C ASN A 373 13.79 16.05 -6.68
N GLU A 374 13.47 17.23 -6.14
CA GLU A 374 13.03 17.39 -4.74
C GLU A 374 11.67 16.72 -4.51
N GLY A 375 10.71 16.91 -5.43
CA GLY A 375 9.41 16.26 -5.39
C GLY A 375 9.50 14.74 -5.42
N TRP A 376 10.29 14.18 -6.34
CA TRP A 376 10.52 12.75 -6.43
C TRP A 376 11.14 12.18 -5.15
N TRP A 377 12.13 12.88 -4.59
CA TRP A 377 12.76 12.47 -3.35
C TRP A 377 11.76 12.42 -2.20
N TYR A 378 10.96 13.48 -1.98
CA TYR A 378 9.94 13.49 -0.93
C TYR A 378 8.84 12.45 -1.16
N LEU A 379 8.41 12.25 -2.40
CA LEU A 379 7.41 11.24 -2.74
C LEU A 379 7.90 9.85 -2.33
N ILE A 380 9.10 9.45 -2.74
CA ILE A 380 9.64 8.11 -2.46
C ILE A 380 9.98 7.97 -0.97
N GLU A 381 10.65 8.96 -0.38
CA GLU A 381 11.09 8.93 1.01
C GLU A 381 9.92 8.86 2.00
N THR A 382 8.81 9.56 1.73
CA THR A 382 7.64 9.55 2.62
C THR A 382 6.74 8.34 2.41
N LEU A 383 6.61 7.87 1.16
CA LEU A 383 5.83 6.67 0.89
C LEU A 383 6.54 5.39 1.33
N ARG A 384 7.89 5.36 1.29
CA ARG A 384 8.72 4.16 1.51
C ARG A 384 8.15 2.97 0.76
N PRO A 385 8.07 3.06 -0.58
CA PRO A 385 7.34 2.08 -1.36
C PRO A 385 7.90 0.66 -1.14
N PRO A 386 7.04 -0.36 -1.07
CA PRO A 386 7.49 -1.74 -1.05
C PRO A 386 8.17 -2.12 -2.38
N PRO A 387 8.83 -3.28 -2.47
CA PRO A 387 9.32 -3.78 -3.75
C PRO A 387 8.20 -3.97 -4.78
N ARG A 388 8.56 -3.97 -6.08
CA ARG A 388 7.64 -4.24 -7.23
C ARG A 388 6.51 -3.21 -7.38
N VAL A 389 6.84 -1.93 -7.24
CA VAL A 389 5.87 -0.82 -7.35
C VAL A 389 5.96 -0.06 -8.66
N GLU A 390 6.90 -0.39 -9.54
CA GLU A 390 7.20 0.40 -10.73
C GLU A 390 5.97 0.59 -11.64
N ASN A 391 5.16 -0.47 -11.81
CA ASN A 391 3.92 -0.38 -12.57
C ASN A 391 2.92 0.61 -11.96
N ARG A 392 2.82 0.68 -10.63
CA ARG A 392 1.95 1.65 -9.93
C ARG A 392 2.47 3.07 -10.09
N PHE A 393 3.79 3.26 -9.94
CA PHE A 393 4.42 4.56 -10.07
C PHE A 393 4.41 5.12 -11.49
N MET A 394 4.22 4.30 -12.52
CA MET A 394 3.97 4.85 -13.86
C MET A 394 2.72 5.73 -13.95
N ARG A 395 1.73 5.56 -13.06
CA ARG A 395 0.56 6.45 -12.97
C ARG A 395 0.97 7.90 -12.68
N VAL A 396 2.02 8.09 -11.88
CA VAL A 396 2.47 9.42 -11.46
C VAL A 396 3.48 10.05 -12.42
N CYS A 397 3.93 9.32 -13.45
CA CYS A 397 4.80 9.86 -14.48
C CYS A 397 3.99 10.52 -15.59
N ASN A 398 4.27 11.79 -15.88
CA ASN A 398 3.63 12.51 -16.99
C ASN A 398 4.46 12.46 -18.28
N SER A 399 5.75 12.15 -18.19
CA SER A 399 6.68 12.07 -19.31
C SER A 399 7.68 10.92 -19.14
N PHE A 400 8.51 10.69 -20.16
CA PHE A 400 9.63 9.76 -20.07
C PHE A 400 10.66 10.21 -19.02
N ASP A 401 10.90 11.53 -18.89
CA ASP A 401 11.82 12.10 -17.91
C ASP A 401 11.38 11.83 -16.47
N ASP A 402 10.08 11.90 -16.20
CA ASP A 402 9.51 11.52 -14.90
C ASP A 402 9.77 10.03 -14.60
N LEU A 403 9.57 9.15 -15.59
CA LEU A 403 9.86 7.73 -15.45
C LEU A 403 11.35 7.46 -15.23
N HIS A 404 12.23 8.14 -15.99
CA HIS A 404 13.67 8.02 -15.82
C HIS A 404 14.13 8.54 -14.46
N ALA A 405 13.56 9.65 -13.97
CA ALA A 405 13.83 10.18 -12.64
C ALA A 405 13.44 9.19 -11.54
N PHE A 406 12.22 8.65 -11.60
CA PHE A 406 11.75 7.61 -10.67
C PHE A 406 12.69 6.39 -10.66
N LEU A 407 13.02 5.84 -11.83
CA LEU A 407 13.89 4.68 -11.95
C LEU A 407 15.33 4.99 -11.51
N SER A 408 15.79 6.22 -11.70
CA SER A 408 17.10 6.67 -11.19
C SER A 408 17.13 6.67 -9.66
N PHE A 409 16.10 7.20 -9.00
CA PHE A 409 16.01 7.14 -7.52
C PHE A 409 15.91 5.71 -7.00
N SER A 410 15.16 4.84 -7.69
CA SER A 410 15.14 3.40 -7.41
C SER A 410 16.54 2.79 -7.55
N ALA A 411 17.26 3.12 -8.62
CA ALA A 411 18.60 2.62 -8.86
C ALA A 411 19.64 3.12 -7.83
N LEU A 412 19.43 4.31 -7.29
CA LEU A 412 20.20 4.88 -6.17
C LEU A 412 19.84 4.25 -4.81
N GLY A 413 18.91 3.29 -4.78
CA GLY A 413 18.59 2.49 -3.60
C GLY A 413 17.44 3.01 -2.74
N MET A 414 16.72 4.07 -3.17
CA MET A 414 15.59 4.59 -2.41
C MET A 414 14.36 3.67 -2.41
N ILE A 415 14.34 2.68 -3.31
CA ILE A 415 13.30 1.65 -3.37
C ILE A 415 13.99 0.29 -3.20
N PRO A 416 13.51 -0.55 -2.28
CA PRO A 416 14.09 -1.87 -2.08
C PRO A 416 13.91 -2.74 -3.34
N PRO A 417 14.92 -3.55 -3.69
CA PRO A 417 14.78 -4.53 -4.76
C PRO A 417 13.70 -5.58 -4.45
N ALA A 418 13.19 -6.25 -5.47
CA ALA A 418 12.32 -7.40 -5.27
C ALA A 418 13.07 -8.52 -4.51
N PRO A 419 12.46 -9.15 -3.49
CA PRO A 419 13.16 -10.08 -2.61
C PRO A 419 13.65 -11.36 -3.29
N ASN A 420 13.06 -11.72 -4.44
CA ASN A 420 13.37 -12.96 -5.17
C ASN A 420 14.27 -12.73 -6.39
N ASP A 421 14.68 -11.48 -6.63
CA ASP A 421 15.54 -11.17 -7.77
C ASP A 421 17.01 -11.48 -7.38
N PRO A 422 17.77 -12.20 -8.22
CA PRO A 422 19.18 -12.42 -8.01
C PRO A 422 19.95 -11.09 -7.83
N PRO A 423 20.88 -10.99 -6.86
CA PRO A 423 21.64 -9.77 -6.59
C PRO A 423 22.31 -9.16 -7.83
N GLU A 424 22.82 -10.02 -8.72
CA GLU A 424 23.49 -9.61 -9.96
C GLU A 424 22.56 -8.84 -10.90
N HIS A 425 21.28 -9.21 -10.96
CA HIS A 425 20.30 -8.54 -11.84
C HIS A 425 20.10 -7.09 -11.44
N HIS A 426 20.13 -6.81 -10.14
CA HIS A 426 19.99 -5.45 -9.64
C HIS A 426 21.13 -4.56 -10.08
N VAL A 427 22.36 -5.08 -10.13
CA VAL A 427 23.53 -4.29 -10.56
C VAL A 427 23.38 -3.88 -12.02
N TYR A 428 22.97 -4.80 -12.90
CA TYR A 428 22.76 -4.53 -14.31
C TYR A 428 21.55 -3.64 -14.58
N ARG A 429 20.42 -3.92 -13.91
CA ARG A 429 19.20 -3.12 -14.04
C ARG A 429 19.39 -1.69 -13.52
N ARG A 430 20.20 -1.49 -12.48
CA ARG A 430 20.58 -0.15 -11.99
C ARG A 430 21.28 0.67 -13.06
N VAL A 431 22.26 0.11 -13.75
CA VAL A 431 22.99 0.81 -14.84
C VAL A 431 22.04 1.15 -15.98
N LEU A 432 21.15 0.25 -16.38
CA LEU A 432 20.15 0.52 -17.41
C LEU A 432 19.18 1.63 -17.00
N SER A 433 18.60 1.55 -15.81
CA SER A 433 17.71 2.57 -15.27
C SER A 433 18.37 3.94 -15.20
N LEU A 434 19.63 4.01 -14.72
CA LEU A 434 20.38 5.26 -14.70
C LEU A 434 20.67 5.77 -16.10
N SER A 435 20.93 4.87 -17.05
CA SER A 435 21.21 5.25 -18.43
C SER A 435 20.00 5.78 -19.20
N GLY A 436 18.78 5.63 -18.66
CA GLY A 436 17.55 5.98 -19.39
C GLY A 436 16.97 4.80 -20.17
N VAL A 437 17.37 3.57 -19.86
CA VAL A 437 16.81 2.35 -20.44
C VAL A 437 15.83 1.73 -19.45
N VAL A 438 14.54 1.74 -19.78
CA VAL A 438 13.49 1.15 -18.94
C VAL A 438 13.42 -0.34 -19.22
N VAL A 439 13.64 -1.18 -18.20
CA VAL A 439 13.46 -2.63 -18.32
C VAL A 439 12.17 -3.05 -17.64
N SER A 440 11.23 -3.59 -18.42
CA SER A 440 9.96 -4.12 -17.91
C SER A 440 10.07 -5.57 -17.47
N ASP A 441 10.77 -6.39 -18.27
CA ASP A 441 10.90 -7.82 -18.01
C ASP A 441 12.19 -8.38 -18.62
N MET A 442 12.69 -9.44 -18.02
CA MET A 442 13.88 -10.19 -18.42
C MET A 442 13.51 -11.67 -18.41
N VAL A 443 13.36 -12.26 -19.59
CA VAL A 443 12.86 -13.62 -19.71
C VAL A 443 14.02 -14.55 -20.04
N PRO A 444 14.31 -15.53 -19.15
CA PRO A 444 15.37 -16.48 -19.41
C PRO A 444 15.04 -17.38 -20.60
N THR A 445 16.04 -18.05 -21.15
CA THR A 445 15.81 -19.19 -22.03
C THR A 445 14.88 -20.18 -21.32
N LEU A 446 13.93 -20.74 -22.07
CA LEU A 446 13.08 -21.79 -21.50
C LEU A 446 14.02 -22.92 -21.06
N PRO A 447 13.95 -23.36 -19.79
CA PRO A 447 14.81 -24.44 -19.34
C PRO A 447 14.62 -25.61 -20.31
N PRO A 448 15.71 -26.19 -20.83
CA PRO A 448 15.57 -27.33 -21.73
C PRO A 448 14.78 -28.40 -20.99
N LEU A 449 13.77 -28.99 -21.65
CA LEU A 449 12.90 -30.02 -21.08
C LEU A 449 13.71 -31.20 -20.49
N SER A 450 14.96 -31.38 -20.93
CA SER A 450 16.01 -32.19 -20.30
C SER A 450 17.37 -31.89 -20.95
N ASN A 451 18.44 -31.63 -20.18
CA ASN A 451 19.87 -31.63 -20.58
C ASN A 451 20.28 -31.06 -21.96
N GLY A 452 19.53 -30.09 -22.54
CA GLY A 452 19.94 -29.36 -23.73
C GLY A 452 19.90 -30.13 -25.06
N GLY A 453 19.19 -31.26 -25.14
CA GLY A 453 19.07 -32.07 -26.36
C GLY A 453 17.64 -32.28 -26.85
N PRO A 454 17.47 -32.86 -28.06
CA PRO A 454 16.16 -33.23 -28.58
C PRO A 454 15.48 -34.31 -27.72
N TYR A 455 14.15 -34.32 -27.70
CA TYR A 455 13.33 -35.23 -26.89
C TYR A 455 12.44 -36.12 -27.75
N PRO A 456 12.24 -37.39 -27.38
CA PRO A 456 11.37 -38.28 -28.13
C PRO A 456 9.92 -37.81 -28.00
N THR A 457 9.17 -37.88 -29.11
CA THR A 457 7.75 -37.54 -29.15
C THR A 457 6.90 -38.81 -29.26
N GLN A 458 5.60 -38.66 -29.05
CA GLN A 458 4.62 -39.72 -29.33
C GLN A 458 4.23 -39.77 -30.82
N ILE A 459 4.75 -38.88 -31.65
CA ILE A 459 4.45 -38.85 -33.08
C ILE A 459 5.16 -40.04 -33.74
N PRO A 460 4.42 -40.96 -34.40
CA PRO A 460 5.02 -42.12 -35.03
C PRO A 460 5.98 -41.71 -36.15
N ALA A 461 7.17 -42.30 -36.19
CA ALA A 461 8.13 -42.09 -37.27
C ALA A 461 7.71 -42.83 -38.53
N LYS A 462 8.01 -42.25 -39.70
CA LYS A 462 7.80 -42.87 -41.01
C LYS A 462 8.87 -43.91 -41.33
N LYS A 463 10.12 -43.67 -40.93
CA LYS A 463 11.23 -44.62 -41.12
C LYS A 463 11.15 -45.75 -40.09
N ARG A 464 11.18 -47.00 -40.59
CA ARG A 464 11.21 -48.20 -39.74
C ARG A 464 12.42 -48.17 -38.81
N GLY A 465 12.20 -48.47 -37.52
CA GLY A 465 13.25 -48.48 -36.49
C GLY A 465 13.68 -47.09 -35.99
N CYS A 466 13.05 -46.01 -36.47
CA CYS A 466 13.24 -44.67 -35.94
C CYS A 466 12.07 -44.26 -35.03
N ILE A 467 12.30 -43.22 -34.24
CA ILE A 467 11.26 -42.47 -33.53
C ILE A 467 11.36 -41.00 -33.95
N THR A 468 10.27 -40.26 -33.77
CA THR A 468 10.26 -38.82 -34.03
C THR A 468 10.78 -38.09 -32.80
N TRP A 469 11.86 -37.35 -32.98
CA TRP A 469 12.44 -36.45 -32.01
C TRP A 469 11.95 -35.03 -32.25
N LEU A 470 11.76 -34.28 -31.17
CA LEU A 470 11.49 -32.86 -31.19
C LEU A 470 12.66 -32.12 -30.57
N GLU A 471 13.19 -31.17 -31.32
CA GLU A 471 14.21 -30.27 -30.84
C GLU A 471 13.61 -28.89 -30.68
N MET A 472 13.87 -28.27 -29.54
CA MET A 472 13.38 -26.94 -29.22
C MET A 472 14.56 -26.01 -29.01
N GLU A 473 14.52 -24.89 -29.71
CA GLU A 473 15.48 -23.82 -29.57
C GLU A 473 14.78 -22.61 -28.96
N SER A 474 15.32 -22.08 -27.87
CA SER A 474 14.82 -20.86 -27.25
C SER A 474 15.93 -19.86 -26.98
N ARG A 475 15.58 -18.57 -27.05
CA ARG A 475 16.45 -17.44 -26.74
C ARG A 475 15.95 -16.71 -25.51
N ALA A 476 16.89 -16.29 -24.68
CA ALA A 476 16.64 -15.30 -23.65
C ALA A 476 16.37 -13.95 -24.32
N TYR A 477 15.57 -13.13 -23.67
CA TYR A 477 15.31 -11.78 -24.17
C TYR A 477 15.06 -10.80 -23.03
N LEU A 478 15.33 -9.52 -23.33
CA LEU A 478 15.04 -8.39 -22.47
C LEU A 478 14.02 -7.49 -23.18
N ILE A 479 12.94 -7.14 -22.47
CA ILE A 479 11.93 -6.21 -22.97
C ILE A 479 12.01 -4.90 -22.20
N GLY A 480 11.88 -3.79 -22.92
CA GLY A 480 11.88 -2.49 -22.31
C GLY A 480 11.33 -1.39 -23.18
N ALA A 481 11.65 -0.16 -22.76
CA ALA A 481 11.31 1.06 -23.45
C ALA A 481 12.47 2.07 -23.37
N LEU A 482 12.58 2.88 -24.41
CA LEU A 482 13.47 4.03 -24.55
C LEU A 482 12.63 5.29 -24.76
N ARG A 483 13.29 6.46 -24.78
CA ARG A 483 12.66 7.70 -25.21
C ARG A 483 12.15 7.52 -26.65
N ASN A 484 10.95 8.01 -26.92
CA ASN A 484 10.36 7.96 -28.26
C ASN A 484 10.92 9.04 -29.19
N GLU A 485 11.15 10.23 -28.63
CA GLU A 485 11.73 11.38 -29.33
C GLU A 485 13.21 11.16 -29.64
N ALA A 486 13.73 11.86 -30.64
CA ALA A 486 15.15 11.84 -30.99
C ALA A 486 15.99 12.29 -29.79
N ASP A 487 16.93 11.43 -29.39
CA ASP A 487 17.75 11.61 -28.19
C ASP A 487 19.12 10.97 -28.44
N ASP A 488 20.18 11.75 -28.20
CA ASP A 488 21.55 11.37 -28.54
C ASP A 488 21.96 10.04 -27.90
N PHE A 489 21.55 9.83 -26.64
CA PHE A 489 21.82 8.57 -25.95
C PHE A 489 21.04 7.40 -26.58
N THR A 490 19.76 7.59 -26.88
CA THR A 490 18.91 6.56 -27.49
C THR A 490 19.47 6.10 -28.83
N GLU A 491 19.87 7.03 -29.69
CA GLU A 491 20.49 6.70 -30.98
C GLU A 491 21.85 6.02 -30.82
N ALA A 492 22.71 6.53 -29.94
CA ALA A 492 24.01 5.91 -29.64
C ALA A 492 23.85 4.49 -29.07
N PHE A 493 22.85 4.27 -28.19
CA PHE A 493 22.58 2.97 -27.61
C PHE A 493 22.10 1.97 -28.66
N LEU A 494 21.16 2.37 -29.52
CA LEU A 494 20.71 1.51 -30.62
C LEU A 494 21.84 1.24 -31.63
N ALA A 495 22.71 2.21 -31.90
CA ALA A 495 23.90 2.02 -32.74
C ALA A 495 24.89 1.03 -32.13
N GLU A 496 25.17 1.12 -30.83
CA GLU A 496 26.02 0.16 -30.10
C GLU A 496 25.44 -1.26 -30.16
N LEU A 497 24.12 -1.43 -30.01
CA LEU A 497 23.47 -2.73 -30.20
C LEU A 497 23.57 -3.23 -31.66
N ARG A 498 23.35 -2.34 -32.65
CA ARG A 498 23.47 -2.66 -34.10
C ARG A 498 24.86 -3.12 -34.47
N SER A 499 25.89 -2.55 -33.85
CA SER A 499 27.29 -2.87 -34.14
C SER A 499 27.70 -4.29 -33.72
N ARG A 500 26.83 -5.02 -33.00
CA ARG A 500 27.10 -6.34 -32.42
C ARG A 500 26.02 -7.37 -32.79
N PRO A 501 25.81 -7.65 -34.09
CA PRO A 501 24.79 -8.58 -34.56
C PRO A 501 25.04 -10.04 -34.14
N ASP A 502 26.28 -10.35 -33.75
CA ASP A 502 26.71 -11.64 -33.17
C ASP A 502 26.22 -11.87 -31.74
N MET A 503 25.81 -10.79 -31.05
CA MET A 503 25.35 -10.82 -29.66
C MET A 503 23.86 -10.54 -29.53
N PHE A 504 23.33 -9.66 -30.39
CA PHE A 504 21.96 -9.17 -30.27
C PHE A 504 21.16 -9.32 -31.56
N CYS A 505 19.89 -9.69 -31.40
CA CYS A 505 18.84 -9.38 -32.38
C CYS A 505 17.85 -8.45 -31.68
N VAL A 506 17.66 -7.26 -32.22
CA VAL A 506 16.85 -6.21 -31.60
C VAL A 506 15.65 -5.91 -32.46
N VAL A 507 14.50 -5.85 -31.80
CA VAL A 507 13.23 -5.46 -32.38
C VAL A 507 12.78 -4.20 -31.67
N THR A 508 12.50 -3.13 -32.40
CA THR A 508 12.01 -1.87 -31.82
C THR A 508 10.71 -1.39 -32.47
N ARG A 509 9.91 -0.66 -31.70
CA ARG A 509 8.63 -0.09 -32.10
C ARG A 509 8.45 1.26 -31.42
N SER A 510 8.42 2.35 -32.18
CA SER A 510 8.01 3.64 -31.62
C SER A 510 6.48 3.68 -31.51
N GLU A 511 5.90 4.25 -30.46
CA GLU A 511 4.44 4.36 -30.38
C GLU A 511 3.85 5.35 -31.38
N THR A 512 4.69 6.25 -31.91
CA THR A 512 4.26 7.29 -32.85
C THR A 512 4.25 6.82 -34.31
N ASP A 513 4.91 5.72 -34.68
CA ASP A 513 4.85 5.25 -36.08
C ASP A 513 3.48 4.62 -36.37
N PRO A 514 2.98 4.65 -37.61
CA PRO A 514 1.69 4.06 -37.94
C PRO A 514 1.67 2.52 -37.84
N GLY A 515 0.54 1.97 -37.40
CA GLY A 515 0.26 0.53 -37.44
C GLY A 515 1.12 -0.33 -36.52
N GLN A 516 1.64 -1.45 -37.05
CA GLN A 516 2.57 -2.36 -36.37
C GLN A 516 3.95 -2.36 -37.06
N TYR A 517 4.39 -1.20 -37.52
CA TYR A 517 5.74 -1.04 -38.08
C TYR A 517 6.78 -1.36 -37.01
N VAL A 518 7.75 -2.19 -37.36
CA VAL A 518 8.75 -2.70 -36.43
C VAL A 518 10.11 -2.66 -37.12
N GLU A 519 11.07 -2.00 -36.49
CA GLU A 519 12.46 -2.02 -36.95
C GLU A 519 13.15 -3.24 -36.34
N THR A 520 13.82 -4.02 -37.19
CA THR A 520 14.61 -5.17 -36.74
C THR A 520 16.05 -4.98 -37.20
N PHE A 521 17.01 -5.24 -36.32
CA PHE A 521 18.42 -5.31 -36.68
C PHE A 521 19.15 -6.37 -35.86
N GLY A 522 20.22 -6.94 -36.44
CA GLY A 522 20.86 -8.15 -35.93
C GLY A 522 20.09 -9.42 -36.31
N GLY A 523 20.81 -10.54 -36.44
CA GLY A 523 20.30 -11.78 -37.05
C GLY A 523 20.93 -12.09 -38.42
N LEU A 524 20.55 -13.24 -39.00
CA LEU A 524 21.05 -13.67 -40.31
C LEU A 524 20.33 -12.90 -41.42
N GLU A 525 21.08 -12.06 -42.13
CA GLU A 525 20.90 -11.24 -43.36
C GLU A 525 19.51 -10.91 -43.98
N SER A 526 18.37 -11.40 -43.50
CA SER A 526 17.04 -11.02 -44.01
C SER A 526 15.85 -11.27 -43.06
N GLU A 527 15.99 -12.09 -42.02
CA GLU A 527 14.87 -12.41 -41.11
C GLU A 527 15.23 -12.23 -39.62
N PRO A 528 14.32 -11.66 -38.79
CA PRO A 528 14.49 -11.61 -37.34
C PRO A 528 14.72 -13.01 -36.76
N LEU A 529 15.66 -13.12 -35.81
CA LEU A 529 15.87 -14.39 -35.11
C LEU A 529 14.59 -14.79 -34.35
N PRO A 530 14.15 -16.06 -34.44
CA PRO A 530 12.99 -16.52 -33.69
C PRO A 530 13.32 -16.65 -32.20
N GLN A 531 12.40 -16.21 -31.34
CA GLN A 531 12.52 -16.38 -29.89
C GLN A 531 12.40 -17.85 -29.50
N VAL A 532 11.42 -18.55 -30.10
CA VAL A 532 11.26 -20.00 -29.98
C VAL A 532 11.01 -20.59 -31.36
N ARG A 533 11.76 -21.64 -31.69
CA ARG A 533 11.50 -22.50 -32.84
C ARG A 533 11.64 -23.95 -32.45
N THR A 534 10.96 -24.81 -33.17
CA THR A 534 11.03 -26.27 -32.98
C THR A 534 11.22 -26.98 -34.30
N ARG A 535 11.91 -28.10 -34.30
CA ARG A 535 11.94 -29.01 -35.45
C ARG A 535 11.61 -30.42 -35.01
N HIS A 536 10.91 -31.14 -35.86
CA HIS A 536 10.71 -32.57 -35.72
C HIS A 536 11.61 -33.29 -36.72
N PHE A 537 12.26 -34.36 -36.30
CA PHE A 537 13.09 -35.18 -37.17
C PHE A 537 13.05 -36.64 -36.73
N GLU A 538 13.36 -37.56 -37.65
CA GLU A 538 13.35 -38.99 -37.38
C GLU A 538 14.77 -39.52 -37.18
N ALA A 539 15.00 -40.21 -36.07
CA ALA A 539 16.26 -40.87 -35.79
C ALA A 539 16.05 -42.12 -34.92
N PRO A 540 17.00 -43.07 -34.85
CA PRO A 540 16.89 -44.23 -33.98
C PRO A 540 16.64 -43.85 -32.51
N PRO A 541 15.96 -44.69 -31.73
CA PRO A 541 15.84 -44.51 -30.29
C PRO A 541 17.23 -44.43 -29.63
N ALA A 542 17.40 -43.45 -28.75
CA ALA A 542 18.65 -43.22 -28.03
C ALA A 542 18.34 -42.79 -26.59
N ARG A 543 19.33 -42.91 -25.71
CA ARG A 543 19.22 -42.37 -24.34
C ARG A 543 19.41 -40.85 -24.39
N PHE A 544 18.78 -40.12 -23.46
CA PHE A 544 18.84 -38.65 -23.41
C PHE A 544 20.27 -38.06 -23.41
N GLY A 545 21.25 -38.76 -22.81
CA GLY A 545 22.66 -38.33 -22.81
C GLY A 545 23.41 -38.55 -24.13
N ASN A 546 22.81 -39.19 -25.12
CA ASN A 546 23.37 -39.46 -26.44
C ASN A 546 22.29 -39.25 -27.52
N ALA A 547 21.52 -38.17 -27.38
CA ALA A 547 20.44 -37.86 -28.31
C ALA A 547 21.03 -37.56 -29.70
N PRO A 548 20.44 -38.13 -30.77
CA PRO A 548 20.98 -37.98 -32.12
C PRO A 548 20.83 -36.53 -32.62
N PRO A 549 21.80 -36.00 -33.38
CA PRO A 549 21.62 -34.74 -34.08
C PRO A 549 20.52 -34.88 -35.13
N GLY A 550 19.63 -33.89 -35.19
CA GLY A 550 18.54 -33.87 -36.16
C GLY A 550 18.84 -33.08 -37.41
N GLU A 551 18.35 -33.58 -38.54
CA GLU A 551 18.19 -32.81 -39.77
C GLU A 551 16.70 -32.60 -40.03
N GLY A 552 16.31 -31.36 -40.34
CA GLY A 552 14.91 -31.03 -40.57
C GLY A 552 14.65 -29.52 -40.54
N ASN A 553 13.49 -29.13 -41.08
CA ASN A 553 13.09 -27.73 -41.16
C ASN A 553 12.64 -27.23 -39.77
N TRP A 554 13.15 -26.07 -39.39
CA TRP A 554 12.68 -25.37 -38.22
C TRP A 554 11.33 -24.70 -38.47
N THR A 555 10.42 -24.88 -37.52
CA THR A 555 9.13 -24.18 -37.47
C THR A 555 9.20 -23.14 -36.35
N VAL A 556 8.94 -21.87 -36.68
CA VAL A 556 8.92 -20.78 -35.70
C VAL A 556 7.62 -20.87 -34.89
N ILE A 557 7.73 -21.02 -33.57
CA ILE A 557 6.59 -20.97 -32.65
C ILE A 557 6.33 -19.53 -32.22
N ARG A 558 7.40 -18.77 -31.98
CA ARG A 558 7.34 -17.37 -31.55
C ARG A 558 8.49 -16.59 -32.16
N SER A 559 8.13 -15.61 -32.99
CA SER A 559 9.09 -14.66 -33.55
C SER A 559 9.52 -13.61 -32.52
N ALA A 560 10.56 -12.85 -32.81
CA ALA A 560 10.93 -11.69 -32.01
C ALA A 560 9.82 -10.61 -32.00
N LYS A 561 9.06 -10.46 -33.10
CA LYS A 561 7.90 -9.54 -33.18
C LYS A 561 6.76 -9.96 -32.24
N ASP A 562 6.55 -11.26 -32.07
CA ASP A 562 5.51 -11.81 -31.18
C ASP A 562 5.78 -11.53 -29.69
N ILE A 563 7.02 -11.16 -29.33
CA ILE A 563 7.32 -10.68 -27.98
C ILE A 563 6.55 -9.38 -27.69
N LEU A 564 6.41 -8.52 -28.69
CA LEU A 564 5.67 -7.26 -28.57
C LEU A 564 4.17 -7.45 -28.86
N PHE A 565 3.82 -8.19 -29.92
CA PHE A 565 2.45 -8.23 -30.48
C PHE A 565 1.78 -9.61 -30.48
N GLY A 566 2.39 -10.64 -29.89
CA GLY A 566 1.87 -12.00 -29.93
C GLY A 566 0.42 -12.08 -29.45
N THR A 567 -0.47 -12.52 -30.35
CA THR A 567 -1.93 -12.63 -30.11
C THR A 567 -2.45 -14.07 -30.22
N SER A 568 -1.57 -15.03 -30.53
CA SER A 568 -1.99 -16.41 -30.79
C SER A 568 -2.78 -16.99 -29.61
N LYS A 569 -4.03 -17.37 -29.88
CA LYS A 569 -4.91 -18.05 -28.93
C LYS A 569 -4.44 -19.48 -28.64
N ASP A 570 -3.66 -20.05 -29.56
CA ASP A 570 -3.15 -21.41 -29.48
C ASP A 570 -1.90 -21.50 -28.58
N LEU A 571 -1.31 -20.34 -28.24
CA LEU A 571 -0.20 -20.28 -27.30
C LEU A 571 -0.69 -20.00 -25.88
N PRO A 572 -0.06 -20.63 -24.86
CA PRO A 572 -0.32 -20.30 -23.46
C PRO A 572 -0.22 -18.79 -23.19
N GLU A 573 -1.02 -18.26 -22.25
CA GLU A 573 -1.08 -16.80 -21.96
C GLU A 573 0.29 -16.16 -21.69
N ARG A 574 1.25 -16.92 -21.16
CA ARG A 574 2.65 -16.46 -20.95
C ARG A 574 3.39 -16.03 -22.23
N PHE A 575 2.91 -16.41 -23.41
CA PHE A 575 3.49 -16.02 -24.70
C PHE A 575 2.79 -14.80 -25.33
N ARG A 576 1.77 -14.23 -24.66
CA ARG A 576 1.11 -13.02 -25.10
C ARG A 576 2.12 -11.87 -25.21
N GLY A 577 2.03 -11.09 -26.28
CA GLY A 577 2.88 -9.92 -26.48
C GLY A 577 2.63 -8.86 -25.42
N ILE A 578 3.67 -8.14 -25.01
CA ILE A 578 3.56 -7.13 -23.94
C ILE A 578 2.60 -5.99 -24.29
N LEU A 579 2.56 -5.59 -25.58
CA LEU A 579 1.67 -4.53 -26.05
C LEU A 579 0.24 -5.05 -26.14
N THR A 580 0.05 -6.30 -26.59
CA THR A 580 -1.24 -6.98 -26.57
C THR A 580 -1.81 -7.07 -25.15
N ALA A 581 -0.98 -7.48 -24.17
CA ALA A 581 -1.37 -7.54 -22.77
C ALA A 581 -1.74 -6.17 -22.18
N THR A 582 -1.05 -5.11 -22.63
CA THR A 582 -1.33 -3.73 -22.24
C THR A 582 -2.64 -3.22 -22.85
N MET A 583 -2.88 -3.47 -24.14
CA MET A 583 -4.15 -3.13 -24.83
C MET A 583 -5.35 -3.85 -24.23
N MET A 584 -5.17 -5.09 -23.76
CA MET A 584 -6.21 -5.87 -23.07
C MET A 584 -6.40 -5.46 -21.60
N ASN A 585 -5.70 -4.42 -21.12
CA ASN A 585 -5.75 -3.94 -19.73
C ASN A 585 -5.50 -5.05 -18.69
N SER A 586 -4.64 -6.02 -19.04
CA SER A 586 -4.32 -7.15 -18.18
C SER A 586 -3.76 -6.67 -16.83
N ARG A 587 -4.25 -7.27 -15.73
CA ARG A 587 -3.72 -6.98 -14.38
C ARG A 587 -2.23 -7.35 -14.36
N GLY A 588 -1.40 -6.45 -13.83
CA GLY A 588 0.04 -6.69 -13.68
C GLY A 588 0.92 -6.23 -14.85
N SER A 589 0.37 -5.87 -16.02
CA SER A 589 1.21 -5.30 -17.09
C SER A 589 1.99 -4.09 -16.58
N TYR A 590 3.30 -4.07 -16.86
CA TYR A 590 4.18 -2.97 -16.48
C TYR A 590 3.60 -1.66 -17.01
N TYR A 591 3.41 -1.55 -18.33
CA TYR A 591 2.96 -0.35 -19.06
C TYR A 591 1.47 0.01 -18.95
N ARG A 592 0.71 -0.68 -18.09
CA ARG A 592 -0.75 -0.52 -17.95
C ARG A 592 -1.22 0.92 -17.75
N PHE A 593 -0.45 1.72 -17.01
CA PHE A 593 -0.85 3.08 -16.62
C PHE A 593 -0.05 4.19 -17.31
N LYS A 594 0.74 3.86 -18.32
CA LYS A 594 1.56 4.83 -19.06
C LYS A 594 0.66 5.72 -19.92
N THR A 595 0.91 7.03 -19.88
CA THR A 595 0.15 8.04 -20.66
C THR A 595 0.99 8.84 -21.67
N PHE A 596 2.29 8.54 -21.79
CA PHE A 596 3.23 9.24 -22.68
C PHE A 596 3.86 8.27 -23.69
N PRO A 597 4.29 8.73 -24.87
CA PRO A 597 4.86 7.87 -25.90
C PRO A 597 6.23 7.31 -25.50
N VAL A 598 6.52 6.07 -25.89
CA VAL A 598 7.83 5.43 -25.72
C VAL A 598 8.24 4.62 -26.96
N LYS A 599 9.56 4.43 -27.16
CA LYS A 599 10.08 3.46 -28.14
C LYS A 599 10.31 2.12 -27.45
N TYR A 600 9.40 1.18 -27.65
CA TYR A 600 9.52 -0.17 -27.13
C TYR A 600 10.64 -0.93 -27.82
N PHE A 601 11.27 -1.84 -27.09
CA PHE A 601 12.24 -2.75 -27.65
C PHE A 601 12.14 -4.16 -27.05
N ALA A 602 12.58 -5.14 -27.83
CA ALA A 602 12.92 -6.49 -27.39
C ALA A 602 14.33 -6.82 -27.90
N ILE A 603 15.26 -7.12 -26.99
CA ILE A 603 16.63 -7.55 -27.32
C ILE A 603 16.72 -9.05 -27.05
N LEU A 604 16.94 -9.83 -28.08
CA LEU A 604 17.15 -11.27 -28.01
C LEU A 604 18.63 -11.58 -28.02
N ASP A 605 19.03 -12.62 -27.29
CA ASP A 605 20.36 -13.21 -27.43
C ASP A 605 20.50 -13.84 -28.82
N ALA A 606 21.55 -13.49 -29.56
CA ALA A 606 21.80 -14.09 -30.87
C ALA A 606 22.08 -15.61 -30.77
N THR A 607 22.69 -16.05 -29.67
CA THR A 607 23.05 -17.45 -29.42
C THR A 607 21.92 -18.17 -28.68
N PRO A 608 21.29 -19.19 -29.28
CA PRO A 608 20.22 -19.93 -28.61
C PRO A 608 20.73 -20.73 -27.41
N GLY A 609 19.89 -20.93 -26.39
CA GLY A 609 20.22 -21.70 -25.20
C GLY A 609 21.24 -21.03 -24.26
N ARG A 610 21.82 -19.88 -24.62
CA ARG A 610 22.75 -19.14 -23.77
C ARG A 610 22.03 -18.65 -22.50
N SER A 611 22.78 -18.59 -21.40
CA SER A 611 22.27 -18.03 -20.15
C SER A 611 21.93 -16.56 -20.34
N TYR A 612 20.74 -16.16 -19.91
CA TYR A 612 20.29 -14.77 -19.94
C TYR A 612 21.20 -13.81 -19.14
N VAL A 613 22.02 -14.33 -18.20
CA VAL A 613 23.02 -13.55 -17.47
C VAL A 613 24.02 -12.90 -18.43
N GLU A 614 24.32 -13.55 -19.55
CA GLU A 614 25.20 -12.99 -20.58
C GLU A 614 24.53 -11.79 -21.24
N LEU A 615 23.26 -11.91 -21.64
CA LEU A 615 22.47 -10.78 -22.14
C LEU A 615 22.41 -9.64 -21.10
N LEU A 616 22.21 -9.95 -19.82
CA LEU A 616 22.19 -8.97 -18.73
C LEU A 616 23.51 -8.27 -18.50
N ARG A 617 24.64 -8.90 -18.81
CA ARG A 617 25.96 -8.26 -18.73
C ARG A 617 26.20 -7.34 -19.91
N GLU A 618 25.78 -7.77 -21.08
CA GLU A 618 26.18 -7.19 -22.36
C GLU A 618 25.34 -5.98 -22.78
N VAL A 619 24.06 -5.94 -22.41
CA VAL A 619 23.18 -4.80 -22.69
C VAL A 619 23.55 -3.55 -21.87
N PRO A 620 23.78 -3.62 -20.54
CA PRO A 620 24.27 -2.46 -19.79
C PRO A 620 25.69 -2.05 -20.19
N TRP A 621 26.53 -2.98 -20.65
CA TRP A 621 27.83 -2.63 -21.23
C TRP A 621 27.67 -1.77 -22.49
N ALA A 622 26.73 -2.13 -23.38
CA ALA A 622 26.39 -1.32 -24.55
C ALA A 622 25.86 0.08 -24.14
N ALA A 623 25.04 0.17 -23.09
CA ALA A 623 24.57 1.45 -22.56
C ALA A 623 25.71 2.34 -22.02
N LEU A 624 26.67 1.77 -21.28
CA LEU A 624 27.83 2.51 -20.78
C LEU A 624 28.73 3.01 -21.92
N ARG A 625 28.89 2.23 -22.99
CA ARG A 625 29.62 2.62 -24.20
C ARG A 625 28.90 3.75 -24.94
N ALA A 626 27.58 3.65 -25.09
CA ALA A 626 26.75 4.68 -25.73
C ALA A 626 26.82 6.03 -24.98
N GLN A 627 27.09 6.02 -23.68
CA GLN A 627 27.32 7.23 -22.90
C GLN A 627 28.76 7.75 -22.96
N GLY A 628 29.67 7.06 -23.64
CA GLY A 628 31.09 7.41 -23.69
C GLY A 628 31.83 7.21 -22.36
N LEU A 629 31.29 6.40 -21.44
CA LEU A 629 31.93 6.15 -20.13
C LEU A 629 32.99 5.05 -20.20
N VAL A 630 33.00 4.26 -21.27
CA VAL A 630 33.90 3.12 -21.42
C VAL A 630 34.12 2.73 -22.88
N GLU A 631 35.27 2.12 -23.17
CA GLU A 631 35.65 1.63 -24.50
C GLU A 631 36.20 0.19 -24.47
N GLY A 632 36.08 -0.48 -25.61
CA GLY A 632 36.59 -1.82 -25.87
C GLY A 632 35.72 -2.96 -25.32
N GLY A 633 36.35 -4.12 -25.11
CA GLY A 633 35.70 -5.32 -24.57
C GLY A 633 35.37 -5.22 -23.07
N PHE A 634 34.34 -5.96 -22.65
CA PHE A 634 33.90 -6.03 -21.26
C PHE A 634 34.99 -6.59 -20.35
N THR A 635 35.25 -5.90 -19.24
CA THR A 635 35.93 -6.48 -18.06
C THR A 635 35.20 -6.03 -16.80
N LYS A 636 35.21 -6.87 -15.76
CA LYS A 636 34.53 -6.56 -14.48
C LYS A 636 35.02 -5.22 -13.88
N GLN A 637 36.32 -4.95 -13.98
CA GLN A 637 36.92 -3.72 -13.46
C GLN A 637 36.49 -2.47 -14.24
N LYS A 638 36.52 -2.54 -15.59
CA LYS A 638 36.05 -1.42 -16.43
C LYS A 638 34.58 -1.14 -16.19
N TYR A 639 33.76 -2.20 -16.09
CA TYR A 639 32.34 -2.08 -15.79
C TYR A 639 32.09 -1.40 -14.46
N ALA A 640 32.74 -1.86 -13.38
CA ALA A 640 32.59 -1.27 -12.05
C ALA A 640 32.95 0.23 -12.05
N LYS A 641 34.09 0.59 -12.65
CA LYS A 641 34.53 2.00 -12.76
C LYS A 641 33.52 2.86 -13.53
N ALA A 642 33.04 2.40 -14.68
CA ALA A 642 32.08 3.14 -15.49
C ALA A 642 30.71 3.25 -14.81
N ALA A 643 30.25 2.17 -14.16
CA ALA A 643 29.01 2.18 -13.37
C ALA A 643 29.10 3.13 -12.18
N ASP A 644 30.23 3.17 -11.47
CA ASP A 644 30.45 4.10 -10.35
C ASP A 644 30.41 5.56 -10.81
N LEU A 645 31.03 5.88 -11.95
CA LEU A 645 30.97 7.21 -12.56
C LEU A 645 29.53 7.60 -12.92
N LEU A 646 28.76 6.67 -13.50
CA LEU A 646 27.36 6.88 -13.82
C LEU A 646 26.50 7.13 -12.57
N VAL A 647 26.69 6.32 -11.52
CA VAL A 647 26.03 6.47 -10.22
C VAL A 647 26.36 7.83 -9.61
N GLN A 648 27.64 8.23 -9.63
CA GLN A 648 28.07 9.52 -9.10
C GLN A 648 27.45 10.69 -9.88
N LYS A 649 27.45 10.63 -11.21
CA LYS A 649 26.84 11.65 -12.09
C LYS A 649 25.37 11.85 -11.75
N HIS A 650 24.57 10.79 -11.73
CA HIS A 650 23.15 10.90 -11.41
C HIS A 650 22.89 11.23 -9.95
N ARG A 651 23.72 10.79 -9.02
CA ARG A 651 23.60 11.21 -7.61
C ARG A 651 23.76 12.72 -7.49
N LEU A 652 24.73 13.32 -8.17
CA LEU A 652 24.95 14.77 -8.16
C LEU A 652 23.78 15.52 -8.80
N GLU A 653 23.25 15.01 -9.91
CA GLU A 653 22.09 15.58 -10.62
C GLU A 653 20.80 15.48 -9.79
N ARG A 654 20.44 14.27 -9.35
CA ARG A 654 19.18 13.97 -8.64
C ARG A 654 19.13 14.56 -7.24
N LEU A 655 20.30 14.78 -6.62
CA LEU A 655 20.40 15.42 -5.31
C LEU A 655 20.93 16.86 -5.41
N SER A 656 20.96 17.45 -6.61
CA SER A 656 21.49 18.81 -6.84
C SER A 656 20.77 19.87 -6.00
N TRP A 657 19.45 19.72 -5.85
CA TRP A 657 18.57 20.58 -5.05
C TRP A 657 18.88 20.59 -3.54
N MET A 658 19.55 19.55 -3.03
CA MET A 658 19.93 19.51 -1.62
C MET A 658 21.04 20.55 -1.34
N PRO A 659 20.90 21.37 -0.28
CA PRO A 659 21.95 22.27 0.16
C PRO A 659 23.29 21.55 0.35
N PRO A 660 24.44 22.18 0.04
CA PRO A 660 25.77 21.56 0.17
C PRO A 660 26.02 20.96 1.55
N GLN A 661 25.58 21.64 2.61
CA GLN A 661 25.69 21.17 3.99
C GLN A 661 24.92 19.86 4.26
N TRP A 662 23.93 19.51 3.43
CA TRP A 662 23.21 18.23 3.53
C TRP A 662 23.88 17.11 2.76
N LYS A 663 24.79 17.45 1.83
CA LYS A 663 25.54 16.50 0.99
C LYS A 663 26.77 15.96 1.71
N THR A 664 27.36 16.74 2.63
CA THR A 664 28.61 16.42 3.34
C THR A 664 28.40 15.71 4.69
N ALA A 665 27.26 15.91 5.36
CA ALA A 665 26.96 15.29 6.65
C ALA A 665 26.35 13.89 6.47
N ASP A 666 27.04 12.84 6.93
CA ASP A 666 26.62 11.44 7.14
C ASP A 666 25.24 11.09 6.57
N HIS A 667 25.13 11.11 5.25
CA HIS A 667 23.93 10.60 4.60
C HIS A 667 23.94 9.08 4.84
N PRO A 668 22.84 8.44 5.28
CA PRO A 668 22.77 6.99 5.49
C PRO A 668 23.05 6.16 4.22
N TRP A 669 23.22 6.85 3.09
CA TRP A 669 23.53 6.34 1.77
C TRP A 669 25.01 6.52 1.41
N SER A 670 25.86 6.91 2.37
CA SER A 670 27.29 6.66 2.32
C SER A 670 27.49 5.14 2.21
N PRO A 671 28.19 4.63 1.18
CA PRO A 671 28.50 3.20 1.05
C PRO A 671 29.12 2.60 2.33
N THR A 672 29.76 3.44 3.14
CA THR A 672 30.36 3.09 4.44
C THR A 672 29.31 2.78 5.51
N LEU A 673 28.20 3.52 5.58
CA LEU A 673 27.14 3.30 6.58
C LEU A 673 26.25 2.10 6.25
N LEU A 674 25.99 1.82 4.97
CA LEU A 674 25.29 0.59 4.54
C LEU A 674 26.14 -0.67 4.83
N ARG A 675 27.48 -0.58 4.69
CA ARG A 675 28.41 -1.63 5.11
C ARG A 675 28.42 -1.79 6.63
N LEU A 676 28.45 -0.70 7.40
CA LEU A 676 28.48 -0.72 8.87
C LEU A 676 27.16 -1.13 9.52
N ALA A 677 26.01 -0.73 8.95
CA ALA A 677 24.69 -1.15 9.43
C ALA A 677 24.44 -2.63 9.13
N GLY A 678 24.87 -3.12 7.97
CA GLY A 678 24.83 -4.55 7.64
C GLY A 678 25.67 -5.39 8.59
N THR A 679 26.91 -4.97 8.89
CA THR A 679 27.78 -5.68 9.85
C THR A 679 27.28 -5.57 11.29
N ALA A 680 26.75 -4.42 11.71
CA ALA A 680 26.19 -4.24 13.06
C ALA A 680 24.92 -5.08 13.27
N ILE A 681 24.01 -5.15 12.29
CA ILE A 681 22.80 -5.98 12.37
C ILE A 681 23.18 -7.47 12.40
N LEU A 682 24.13 -7.90 11.57
CA LEU A 682 24.62 -9.27 11.57
C LEU A 682 25.35 -9.64 12.87
N ALA A 683 26.14 -8.72 13.44
CA ALA A 683 26.80 -8.92 14.73
C ALA A 683 25.78 -8.98 15.89
N THR A 684 24.75 -8.12 15.86
CA THR A 684 23.71 -8.10 16.90
C THR A 684 22.83 -9.34 16.83
N LEU A 685 22.45 -9.79 15.63
CA LEU A 685 21.71 -11.04 15.45
C LEU A 685 22.55 -12.26 15.85
N SER A 686 23.85 -12.26 15.55
CA SER A 686 24.76 -13.33 15.97
C SER A 686 24.91 -13.37 17.49
N ALA A 687 25.02 -12.21 18.15
CA ALA A 687 25.08 -12.11 19.61
C ALA A 687 23.75 -12.51 20.28
N LEU A 688 22.60 -12.16 19.67
CA LEU A 688 21.28 -12.54 20.18
C LEU A 688 21.06 -14.05 20.05
N ILE A 689 21.44 -14.65 18.92
CA ILE A 689 21.38 -16.11 18.71
C ILE A 689 22.33 -16.82 19.69
N TYR A 690 23.54 -16.30 19.89
CA TYR A 690 24.50 -16.83 20.88
C TYR A 690 23.94 -16.79 22.31
N HIS A 691 23.31 -15.68 22.71
CA HIS A 691 22.69 -15.56 24.02
C HIS A 691 21.45 -16.44 24.20
N LEU A 692 20.62 -16.60 23.16
CA LEU A 692 19.46 -17.49 23.20
C LEU A 692 19.87 -18.97 23.28
N LEU A 693 21.01 -19.34 22.68
CA LEU A 693 21.59 -20.68 22.80
C LEU A 693 22.29 -20.93 24.14
N GLN A 694 22.74 -19.87 24.83
CA GLN A 694 23.35 -19.94 26.16
C GLN A 694 22.31 -19.85 27.30
N ALA A 695 21.09 -19.38 27.01
CA ALA A 695 20.04 -19.14 28.00
C ALA A 695 19.11 -20.35 28.25
N GLU A 696 19.52 -21.58 27.94
CA GLU A 696 18.86 -22.77 28.49
C GLU A 696 19.40 -23.07 29.90
N PRO A 697 18.61 -22.87 30.97
CA PRO A 697 19.01 -23.31 32.30
C PRO A 697 18.93 -24.83 32.37
N ALA A 698 20.06 -25.45 32.71
CA ALA A 698 20.15 -26.84 33.12
C ALA A 698 19.23 -27.09 34.33
N THR A 699 18.00 -27.55 34.08
CA THR A 699 17.14 -28.15 35.09
C THR A 699 16.73 -29.56 34.64
N ARG A 700 16.77 -30.45 35.62
CA ARG A 700 16.88 -31.91 35.50
C ARG A 700 15.66 -32.60 34.88
N ALA A 701 16.00 -33.67 34.14
CA ALA A 701 15.36 -34.98 34.09
C ALA A 701 13.96 -35.11 33.46
N THR A 702 13.93 -35.53 32.20
CA THR A 702 13.28 -36.78 31.77
C THR A 702 13.84 -37.20 30.42
N ARG A 703 14.27 -38.47 30.29
CA ARG A 703 14.85 -39.03 29.07
C ARG A 703 13.76 -39.19 28.00
N VAL A 704 13.88 -38.44 26.90
CA VAL A 704 13.28 -38.78 25.60
C VAL A 704 14.38 -38.57 24.54
N PRO A 705 14.61 -39.54 23.62
CA PRO A 705 15.67 -39.38 22.63
C PRO A 705 15.24 -38.40 21.54
N VAL A 706 15.89 -37.24 21.49
CA VAL A 706 15.76 -36.28 20.38
C VAL A 706 16.60 -36.79 19.20
N ARG A 707 15.96 -37.00 18.05
CA ARG A 707 16.62 -37.29 16.77
C ARG A 707 17.48 -36.09 16.32
N PRO A 708 18.62 -36.30 15.65
CA PRO A 708 19.44 -35.19 15.16
C PRO A 708 18.69 -34.38 14.09
N LEU A 709 18.72 -33.05 14.23
CA LEU A 709 18.27 -32.11 13.21
C LEU A 709 19.11 -32.27 11.92
N PRO A 710 18.54 -32.02 10.72
CA PRO A 710 19.19 -32.33 9.45
C PRO A 710 20.32 -31.35 9.12
N SER A 711 21.30 -31.84 8.36
CA SER A 711 22.46 -31.14 7.77
C SER A 711 22.12 -29.96 6.80
N MET A 712 20.89 -29.45 6.84
CA MET A 712 20.37 -28.41 5.97
C MET A 712 20.83 -27.00 6.40
N PHE A 713 21.07 -26.77 7.70
CA PHE A 713 21.49 -25.47 8.23
C PHE A 713 22.91 -25.05 7.80
N VAL A 714 23.85 -26.00 7.72
CA VAL A 714 25.23 -25.73 7.29
C VAL A 714 25.32 -25.49 5.77
N ARG A 715 24.38 -26.03 4.98
CA ARG A 715 24.33 -25.81 3.52
C ARG A 715 23.76 -24.45 3.12
N LEU A 716 22.92 -23.84 3.96
CA LEU A 716 22.33 -22.52 3.68
C LEU A 716 23.30 -21.34 3.89
N PHE A 717 24.29 -21.49 4.79
CA PHE A 717 25.19 -20.39 5.15
C PHE A 717 26.57 -20.43 4.47
N ARG A 718 26.99 -21.59 3.93
CA ARG A 718 28.28 -21.73 3.24
C ARG A 718 28.45 -20.83 2.00
N PRO A 719 27.41 -20.52 1.18
CA PRO A 719 27.54 -19.61 0.05
C PRO A 719 27.76 -18.15 0.47
N CYS A 720 27.23 -17.73 1.63
CA CYS A 720 27.34 -16.36 2.10
C CYS A 720 28.74 -16.04 2.65
N LEU A 721 29.45 -17.02 3.22
CA LEU A 721 30.80 -16.81 3.77
C LEU A 721 31.90 -16.81 2.70
N GLY A 722 31.70 -17.52 1.59
CA GLY A 722 32.64 -17.53 0.46
C GLY A 722 32.78 -16.18 -0.27
N LEU A 723 31.79 -15.29 -0.14
CA LEU A 723 31.80 -13.96 -0.76
C LEU A 723 32.63 -12.91 0.02
N PHE A 724 33.05 -13.20 1.25
CA PHE A 724 33.74 -12.24 2.14
C PHE A 724 35.21 -12.59 2.46
N GLY A 725 35.81 -13.58 1.79
CA GLY A 725 37.25 -13.86 1.92
C GLY A 725 37.70 -14.40 3.30
N PHE A 726 36.79 -14.89 4.13
CA PHE A 726 37.13 -15.55 5.40
C PHE A 726 37.41 -17.04 5.17
N SER A 727 38.55 -17.35 4.54
CA SER A 727 39.01 -18.74 4.40
C SER A 727 39.88 -19.20 5.57
N ARG A 728 40.60 -18.30 6.26
CA ARG A 728 41.56 -18.68 7.32
C ARG A 728 40.96 -18.78 8.72
N ALA A 729 39.97 -17.95 9.06
CA ALA A 729 39.42 -17.91 10.41
C ALA A 729 38.47 -19.09 10.75
N CYS A 730 37.99 -19.83 9.74
CA CYS A 730 37.14 -21.00 9.93
C CYS A 730 37.92 -22.33 9.96
N GLU A 731 39.18 -22.36 9.54
CA GLU A 731 40.04 -23.54 9.69
C GLU A 731 40.62 -23.66 11.10
N ASP A 732 40.74 -22.55 11.83
CA ASP A 732 41.17 -22.55 13.25
C ASP A 732 40.02 -22.79 14.25
N LEU A 733 38.78 -22.97 13.77
CA LEU A 733 37.57 -23.12 14.60
C LEU A 733 36.72 -24.36 14.29
N ALA A 734 37.19 -25.22 13.37
CA ALA A 734 36.68 -26.57 13.13
C ALA A 734 37.68 -27.58 13.70
#